data_AF-A0A2W6PL99-F1
#
_entry.id   AF-A0A2W6PL99-F1
#
_cell.length_a   1.000
_cell.length_b   1.000
_cell.length_c   1.000
_cell.angle_alpha   90.00
_cell.angle_beta   90.00
_cell.angle_gamma   90.00
#
_symmetry.space_group_name_H-M   'P 1'
#
loop_
_entity.id
_entity.type
_entity.pdbx_description
1 polymer ?
#
loop_
_entity_poly.entity_id
_entity_poly.type
_entity_poly.pdbx_seq_one_letter_code
_entity_poly.pdbx_strand_id
1 'polypeptide(L)'
;TDTLNAFKEANKANNGVGVLVPFSPVFKSNSTRGDIINKGSIQANEVVMVGNRVILEKAFNDKGEFNQINTKKINLDGAKIKVDTSSINGNVLASLVANASNGNKAEIFLDVQGYYHNTSGWNVFDKTSGINLDKREYVTIGSDVDWWYFAKGTNTNSDFRNTAKEYRLTSDIDFGGNQGKNYANYCLSDGECTSMIVGDSYAFSSFFNGNGYTLKNINIDALGYKSDYVGIFGRIDGGEFENINIDYMGGSVSSSRYAGGFAGLINGEITTSDIYINFNGSDIVVDNFYTFGKLGDKGNISGLDGIRFEADSITAKRELVIQGDVSVKEQVSADRLIVDGWSSSSLITTYLTVYEGGENNGRILVDNIVFKGGIFTNNGEIQAQEVTSNGEFTNNGLIEVTNDFVTESPSTFINNIGGIIKAQQVISNGEFTNNGLINATNDFATYSAFTNNGEIQAQEVRSYGEFTNKGRIEVTNNFVTYSTFINNGYIKAQQVTIDGKFDNSKGATVTTTYSLELRGGKVSNHGDFITPYVDGFGDFINERDGRVSFTFVNSGVNFVNRGEAGMRPDREDNNAHDKNDSNANNKEDGKFENNESNNNESNGNSNNSDFIDENGDGLSNENSNNADFIDENGDGLSDVNLDDLQDHFDSLVTSINGESLLEQILNNILNADYKIDLSKLDLANLNLKTLLSAIDENDPNYQSIKQSIEFLTSLYSDEEIKAKLQDWYKNDSKYQSFLDKGKQMQANANNLKDFISKYGESIKAIKGNVDRLNSIQDRIYGKNGLMEAYNAFIQVGLKDEAELIKRQILSLYNEALALENGLKNLQPIVDKLQVDTPFDLYLINKDKGGTFTFLDSTNIKDKVNNIPNIDKPNFDGNGGNGGDNNGGNGGNGDGDNNGGNGGDNNGGNGGNGDGDNNGGNGGNGGNGGNNQGTSEDPTLNSPLKDINASMLDKQQVVLIKPAEEEKETLDEEKGVLNQRTCVVSENFKTNNPCMAQRI
;
A
#
# COMPACT_ATOMS: atom_id res chain seq x y z
N THR A 1 -18.26 -75.96 -2.90
CA THR A 1 -18.35 -75.84 -1.42
C THR A 1 -17.14 -76.49 -0.73
N ASP A 2 -16.01 -76.64 -1.44
CA ASP A 2 -15.03 -77.69 -1.12
C ASP A 2 -13.73 -77.17 -0.48
N THR A 3 -13.43 -75.88 -0.65
CA THR A 3 -12.26 -75.22 -0.04
C THR A 3 -12.34 -75.16 1.50
N LEU A 4 -13.53 -74.95 2.07
CA LEU A 4 -13.70 -74.91 3.53
C LEU A 4 -13.48 -76.28 4.19
N ASN A 5 -13.83 -77.37 3.50
CA ASN A 5 -13.61 -78.73 3.99
C ASN A 5 -12.14 -79.14 3.85
N ALA A 6 -11.47 -78.77 2.76
CA ALA A 6 -10.02 -78.96 2.63
C ALA A 6 -9.23 -78.25 3.75
N PHE A 7 -9.63 -77.03 4.13
CA PHE A 7 -8.99 -76.27 5.21
C PHE A 7 -9.24 -76.88 6.61
N LYS A 8 -10.40 -77.49 6.83
CA LYS A 8 -10.73 -78.21 8.08
C LYS A 8 -10.00 -79.55 8.19
N GLU A 9 -9.83 -80.28 7.10
CA GLU A 9 -9.08 -81.53 7.06
C GLU A 9 -7.57 -81.30 7.25
N ALA A 10 -6.99 -80.27 6.62
CA ALA A 10 -5.59 -79.89 6.80
C ALA A 10 -5.23 -79.60 8.27
N ASN A 11 -6.14 -79.00 9.04
CA ASN A 11 -5.94 -78.73 10.47
C ASN A 11 -6.13 -79.95 11.37
N LYS A 12 -6.80 -81.02 10.93
CA LYS A 12 -6.89 -82.29 11.68
C LYS A 12 -5.62 -83.14 11.55
N ALA A 13 -4.85 -82.98 10.47
CA ALA A 13 -3.68 -83.81 10.18
C ALA A 13 -2.49 -83.63 11.16
N ASN A 14 -2.48 -82.56 11.98
CA ASN A 14 -1.35 -82.19 12.86
C ASN A 14 -1.57 -82.53 14.36
N ASN A 15 -2.19 -83.68 14.67
CA ASN A 15 -2.12 -84.37 15.97
C ASN A 15 -2.27 -83.52 17.25
N GLY A 16 -3.12 -82.49 17.24
CA GLY A 16 -3.56 -81.79 18.46
C GLY A 16 -2.50 -80.97 19.22
N VAL A 17 -1.31 -80.76 18.67
CA VAL A 17 -0.30 -79.88 19.28
C VAL A 17 -0.55 -78.46 18.81
N GLY A 18 -1.04 -77.60 19.72
CA GLY A 18 -1.44 -76.23 19.45
C GLY A 18 -0.28 -75.27 19.14
N VAL A 19 0.33 -75.41 17.97
CA VAL A 19 1.19 -74.38 17.36
C VAL A 19 0.41 -73.76 16.20
N LEU A 20 -0.21 -72.61 16.46
CA LEU A 20 -0.59 -71.69 15.40
C LEU A 20 0.70 -71.30 14.67
N VAL A 21 0.90 -71.84 13.46
CA VAL A 21 1.97 -71.36 12.58
C VAL A 21 1.64 -69.90 12.29
N PRO A 22 2.49 -68.93 12.65
CA PRO A 22 2.18 -67.54 12.41
C PRO A 22 2.22 -67.30 10.90
N PHE A 23 1.04 -67.19 10.29
CA PHE A 23 0.88 -66.67 8.93
C PHE A 23 1.11 -65.14 8.95
N SER A 24 2.34 -64.75 9.28
CA SER A 24 2.87 -63.43 8.99
C SER A 24 3.69 -63.60 7.72
N PRO A 25 3.24 -63.07 6.56
CA PRO A 25 4.06 -63.07 5.36
C PRO A 25 5.38 -62.36 5.67
N VAL A 26 6.51 -63.04 5.41
CA VAL A 26 7.83 -62.42 5.52
C VAL A 26 8.06 -61.60 4.26
N PHE A 27 7.53 -60.37 4.26
CA PHE A 27 7.72 -59.42 3.17
C PHE A 27 9.22 -59.13 3.01
N LYS A 28 9.80 -59.59 1.90
CA LYS A 28 11.21 -59.28 1.56
C LYS A 28 11.31 -57.80 1.21
N SER A 29 12.33 -57.13 1.75
CA SER A 29 12.48 -55.67 1.77
C SER A 29 12.83 -55.00 0.43
N ASN A 30 12.73 -55.72 -0.71
CA ASN A 30 13.37 -55.33 -1.95
C ASN A 30 12.51 -55.55 -3.21
N SER A 31 11.53 -54.66 -3.44
CA SER A 31 11.48 -53.73 -4.60
C SER A 31 10.09 -53.29 -5.06
N THR A 32 9.00 -53.93 -4.60
CA THR A 32 7.63 -53.63 -5.08
C THR A 32 6.57 -53.67 -3.96
N ARG A 33 6.63 -52.70 -3.03
CA ARG A 33 5.43 -52.36 -2.24
C ARG A 33 4.41 -51.70 -3.17
N GLY A 34 3.15 -52.12 -3.15
CA GLY A 34 2.10 -51.42 -3.89
C GLY A 34 1.62 -50.16 -3.15
N ASP A 35 0.73 -49.39 -3.78
CA ASP A 35 0.15 -48.20 -3.16
C ASP A 35 -1.08 -48.55 -2.31
N ILE A 36 -1.35 -47.73 -1.29
CA ILE A 36 -2.52 -47.79 -0.41
C ILE A 36 -3.19 -46.41 -0.45
N ILE A 37 -4.48 -46.38 -0.78
CA ILE A 37 -5.32 -45.17 -0.73
C ILE A 37 -6.58 -45.53 0.06
N ASN A 38 -6.78 -44.91 1.23
CA ASN A 38 -8.01 -45.08 2.00
C ASN A 38 -8.96 -43.90 1.77
N LYS A 39 -10.17 -44.24 1.32
CA LYS A 39 -11.35 -43.36 1.23
C LYS A 39 -12.54 -43.90 2.02
N GLY A 40 -12.36 -45.00 2.75
CA GLY A 40 -13.42 -45.68 3.51
C GLY A 40 -13.33 -45.44 5.01
N SER A 41 -14.44 -45.69 5.70
CA SER A 41 -14.46 -45.75 7.16
C SER A 41 -13.73 -47.01 7.66
N ILE A 42 -12.96 -46.89 8.75
CA ILE A 42 -12.24 -48.02 9.37
C ILE A 42 -12.55 -48.03 10.86
N GLN A 43 -13.08 -49.14 11.38
CA GLN A 43 -13.30 -49.38 12.80
C GLN A 43 -12.32 -50.45 13.30
N ALA A 44 -11.28 -50.05 14.05
CA ALA A 44 -10.26 -50.98 14.55
C ALA A 44 -9.62 -50.48 15.86
N ASN A 45 -8.93 -51.35 16.60
CA ASN A 45 -8.13 -50.90 17.76
C ASN A 45 -6.77 -50.30 17.34
N GLU A 46 -6.19 -50.82 16.26
CA GLU A 46 -4.92 -50.41 15.67
C GLU A 46 -4.96 -50.68 14.17
N VAL A 47 -4.51 -49.70 13.38
CA VAL A 47 -4.42 -49.77 11.92
C VAL A 47 -2.95 -49.67 11.52
N VAL A 48 -2.48 -50.58 10.67
CA VAL A 48 -1.13 -50.55 10.11
C VAL A 48 -1.21 -50.58 8.59
N MET A 49 -0.58 -49.62 7.92
CA MET A 49 -0.52 -49.53 6.46
C MET A 49 0.93 -49.45 6.00
N VAL A 50 1.33 -50.37 5.12
CA VAL A 50 2.70 -50.44 4.59
C VAL A 50 2.65 -50.51 3.06
N GLY A 51 3.11 -49.44 2.40
CA GLY A 51 2.99 -49.27 0.94
C GLY A 51 4.16 -48.53 0.32
N ASN A 52 4.09 -48.29 -0.99
CA ASN A 52 4.97 -47.35 -1.68
C ASN A 52 4.43 -45.92 -1.54
N ARG A 53 3.19 -45.67 -1.96
CA ARG A 53 2.39 -44.53 -1.50
C ARG A 53 1.38 -44.98 -0.44
N VAL A 54 1.18 -44.17 0.60
CA VAL A 54 0.13 -44.36 1.62
C VAL A 54 -0.65 -43.07 1.74
N ILE A 55 -1.91 -43.08 1.33
CA ILE A 55 -2.76 -41.89 1.22
C ILE A 55 -4.02 -42.09 2.05
N LEU A 56 -4.31 -41.16 2.96
CA LEU A 56 -5.58 -41.06 3.69
C LEU A 56 -6.25 -39.75 3.24
N GLU A 57 -7.44 -39.83 2.66
CA GLU A 57 -8.16 -38.69 2.05
C GLU A 57 -9.56 -38.54 2.64
N LYS A 58 -10.06 -37.29 2.71
CA LYS A 58 -11.49 -37.00 2.90
C LYS A 58 -12.33 -37.72 1.84
N ALA A 59 -13.46 -38.27 2.25
CA ALA A 59 -14.38 -38.99 1.37
C ALA A 59 -15.77 -39.11 2.01
N PHE A 60 -16.76 -39.36 1.17
CA PHE A 60 -18.14 -39.65 1.58
C PHE A 60 -18.53 -41.03 1.06
N ASN A 61 -19.49 -41.70 1.71
CA ASN A 61 -20.11 -42.90 1.19
C ASN A 61 -21.26 -42.58 0.23
N ASP A 62 -21.87 -43.60 -0.36
CA ASP A 62 -22.96 -43.45 -1.35
C ASP A 62 -24.25 -42.79 -0.79
N LYS A 63 -24.33 -42.59 0.53
CA LYS A 63 -25.42 -41.88 1.22
C LYS A 63 -25.07 -40.42 1.56
N GLY A 64 -23.87 -39.96 1.21
CA GLY A 64 -23.35 -38.65 1.59
C GLY A 64 -22.82 -38.56 3.04
N GLU A 65 -22.66 -39.69 3.74
CA GLU A 65 -22.10 -39.70 5.09
C GLU A 65 -20.56 -39.65 5.01
N PHE A 66 -19.94 -38.80 5.85
CA PHE A 66 -18.49 -38.60 5.85
C PHE A 66 -17.73 -39.84 6.38
N ASN A 67 -16.76 -40.34 5.63
CA ASN A 67 -15.98 -41.52 5.99
C ASN A 67 -14.88 -41.21 7.01
N GLN A 68 -14.79 -42.02 8.07
CA GLN A 68 -13.87 -41.75 9.19
C GLN A 68 -13.14 -43.00 9.70
N ILE A 69 -11.84 -42.85 9.96
CA ILE A 69 -10.98 -43.82 10.62
C ILE A 69 -11.13 -43.66 12.15
N ASN A 70 -11.82 -44.62 12.75
CA ASN A 70 -12.07 -44.73 14.19
C ASN A 70 -11.15 -45.79 14.80
N THR A 71 -9.99 -45.34 15.29
CA THR A 71 -8.95 -46.20 15.89
C THR A 71 -8.15 -45.47 16.96
N LYS A 72 -7.58 -46.22 17.90
CA LYS A 72 -6.67 -45.67 18.92
C LYS A 72 -5.26 -45.46 18.38
N LYS A 73 -4.84 -46.24 17.38
CA LYS A 73 -3.48 -46.18 16.81
C LYS A 73 -3.46 -46.33 15.30
N ILE A 74 -2.61 -45.55 14.64
CA ILE A 74 -2.32 -45.64 13.21
C ILE A 74 -0.80 -45.67 13.03
N ASN A 75 -0.28 -46.64 12.28
CA ASN A 75 1.13 -46.72 11.87
C ASN A 75 1.21 -46.79 10.34
N LEU A 76 1.90 -45.82 9.72
CA LEU A 76 2.08 -45.70 8.27
C LEU A 76 3.58 -45.80 7.92
N ASP A 77 3.94 -46.65 6.96
CA ASP A 77 5.29 -46.81 6.42
C ASP A 77 5.23 -46.80 4.89
N GLY A 78 5.94 -45.87 4.25
CA GLY A 78 6.01 -45.81 2.80
C GLY A 78 7.05 -44.85 2.23
N ALA A 79 7.15 -44.80 0.90
CA ALA A 79 8.02 -43.86 0.19
C ALA A 79 7.38 -42.48 0.04
N LYS A 80 6.05 -42.39 -0.12
CA LYS A 80 5.30 -41.12 0.00
C LYS A 80 4.09 -41.33 0.89
N ILE A 81 3.91 -40.47 1.88
CA ILE A 81 2.75 -40.51 2.78
C ILE A 81 2.00 -39.18 2.64
N LYS A 82 0.67 -39.23 2.51
CA LYS A 82 -0.20 -38.06 2.50
C LYS A 82 -1.42 -38.34 3.39
N VAL A 83 -1.67 -37.51 4.39
CA VAL A 83 -2.77 -37.67 5.35
C VAL A 83 -3.55 -36.38 5.47
N ASP A 84 -4.79 -36.40 4.98
CA ASP A 84 -5.83 -35.48 5.38
C ASP A 84 -6.33 -35.89 6.77
N THR A 85 -6.04 -35.10 7.81
CA THR A 85 -6.38 -35.47 9.19
C THR A 85 -7.89 -35.47 9.44
N SER A 86 -8.70 -34.83 8.59
CA SER A 86 -10.16 -34.93 8.65
C SER A 86 -10.65 -36.36 8.45
N SER A 87 -9.89 -37.22 7.75
CA SER A 87 -10.24 -38.64 7.58
C SER A 87 -10.13 -39.46 8.89
N ILE A 88 -9.64 -38.89 9.99
CA ILE A 88 -9.35 -39.59 11.26
C ILE A 88 -10.17 -38.98 12.41
N ASN A 89 -10.73 -39.83 13.28
CA ASN A 89 -11.34 -39.37 14.53
C ASN A 89 -10.25 -38.99 15.54
N GLY A 90 -9.85 -37.71 15.57
CA GLY A 90 -8.82 -37.23 16.48
C GLY A 90 -9.22 -37.29 17.95
N ASN A 91 -10.51 -37.44 18.29
CA ASN A 91 -10.94 -37.62 19.69
C ASN A 91 -10.71 -39.07 20.18
N VAL A 92 -10.76 -40.06 19.29
CA VAL A 92 -10.50 -41.48 19.60
C VAL A 92 -9.02 -41.85 19.46
N LEU A 93 -8.31 -41.18 18.54
CA LEU A 93 -6.89 -41.41 18.30
C LEU A 93 -6.05 -41.15 19.56
N ALA A 94 -5.08 -42.02 19.82
CA ALA A 94 -4.03 -41.83 20.83
C ALA A 94 -2.63 -41.62 20.19
N SER A 95 -2.36 -42.20 19.02
CA SER A 95 -1.10 -41.97 18.29
C SER A 95 -1.22 -42.25 16.79
N LEU A 96 -0.72 -41.33 15.97
CA LEU A 96 -0.37 -41.54 14.55
C LEU A 96 1.16 -41.55 14.41
N VAL A 97 1.70 -42.60 13.81
CA VAL A 97 3.13 -42.69 13.44
C VAL A 97 3.22 -42.76 11.92
N ALA A 98 3.92 -41.83 11.27
CA ALA A 98 4.10 -41.77 9.82
C ALA A 98 5.59 -41.71 9.45
N ASN A 99 6.11 -42.78 8.85
CA ASN A 99 7.52 -42.92 8.51
C ASN A 99 7.71 -42.89 7.00
N ALA A 100 8.12 -41.72 6.46
CA ALA A 100 8.47 -41.59 5.05
C ALA A 100 9.93 -41.97 4.79
N SER A 101 10.15 -42.80 3.77
CA SER A 101 11.44 -43.33 3.36
C SER A 101 12.03 -42.60 2.14
N ASN A 102 13.29 -42.90 1.80
CA ASN A 102 14.00 -42.38 0.63
C ASN A 102 14.13 -40.84 0.55
N GLY A 103 14.13 -40.16 1.70
CA GLY A 103 14.28 -38.69 1.78
C GLY A 103 13.02 -37.89 1.44
N ASN A 104 11.92 -38.56 1.07
CA ASN A 104 10.62 -37.92 0.88
C ASN A 104 10.00 -37.53 2.23
N LYS A 105 9.05 -36.58 2.18
CA LYS A 105 8.27 -36.18 3.36
C LYS A 105 6.94 -36.94 3.47
N ALA A 106 6.46 -37.09 4.70
CA ALA A 106 5.08 -37.45 5.02
C ALA A 106 4.25 -36.17 5.18
N GLU A 107 3.38 -35.87 4.22
CA GLU A 107 2.52 -34.67 4.20
C GLU A 107 1.30 -34.90 5.10
N ILE A 108 1.18 -34.14 6.20
CA ILE A 108 0.07 -34.20 7.15
C ILE A 108 -0.59 -32.82 7.15
N PHE A 109 -1.86 -32.74 6.75
CA PHE A 109 -2.58 -31.48 6.51
C PHE A 109 -4.06 -31.64 6.88
N LEU A 110 -4.78 -30.51 6.98
CA LEU A 110 -6.20 -30.49 7.28
C LEU A 110 -6.91 -29.55 6.31
N ASP A 111 -7.72 -30.13 5.43
CA ASP A 111 -8.54 -29.41 4.45
C ASP A 111 -9.82 -28.86 5.09
N VAL A 112 -10.24 -27.65 4.73
CA VAL A 112 -11.38 -26.98 5.39
C VAL A 112 -12.74 -27.63 5.15
N GLN A 113 -12.99 -28.20 3.96
CA GLN A 113 -14.19 -28.99 3.70
C GLN A 113 -14.17 -30.27 4.54
N GLY A 114 -13.01 -30.93 4.65
CA GLY A 114 -12.84 -32.07 5.56
C GLY A 114 -13.09 -31.68 7.02
N TYR A 115 -12.52 -30.56 7.47
CA TYR A 115 -12.66 -30.03 8.82
C TYR A 115 -14.10 -29.64 9.18
N TYR A 116 -14.86 -29.09 8.21
CA TYR A 116 -16.29 -28.79 8.36
C TYR A 116 -17.12 -30.02 8.76
N HIS A 117 -16.79 -31.19 8.20
CA HIS A 117 -17.45 -32.45 8.54
C HIS A 117 -16.82 -33.19 9.74
N ASN A 118 -15.54 -32.97 10.03
CA ASN A 118 -14.86 -33.56 11.17
C ASN A 118 -13.87 -32.59 11.84
N THR A 119 -14.39 -31.78 12.77
CA THR A 119 -13.60 -30.84 13.57
C THR A 119 -12.56 -31.54 14.47
N SER A 120 -12.77 -32.82 14.82
CA SER A 120 -11.78 -33.58 15.59
C SER A 120 -10.49 -33.87 14.83
N GLY A 121 -10.47 -33.70 13.50
CA GLY A 121 -9.26 -33.85 12.68
C GLY A 121 -8.11 -32.93 13.10
N TRP A 122 -8.42 -31.77 13.69
CA TRP A 122 -7.42 -30.87 14.30
C TRP A 122 -6.60 -31.57 15.40
N ASN A 123 -7.27 -32.34 16.27
CA ASN A 123 -6.67 -33.02 17.42
C ASN A 123 -5.73 -34.18 17.03
N VAL A 124 -5.50 -34.41 15.73
CA VAL A 124 -4.55 -35.40 15.20
C VAL A 124 -3.11 -34.85 15.17
N PHE A 125 -2.90 -33.54 14.99
CA PHE A 125 -1.56 -32.95 14.84
C PHE A 125 -0.68 -33.18 16.08
N ASP A 126 -1.22 -32.92 17.29
CA ASP A 126 -0.60 -33.21 18.59
C ASP A 126 -0.19 -34.69 18.75
N LYS A 127 -0.92 -35.59 18.10
CA LYS A 127 -0.80 -37.04 18.23
C LYS A 127 0.06 -37.67 17.14
N THR A 128 0.58 -36.85 16.23
CA THR A 128 1.34 -37.27 15.05
C THR A 128 2.84 -37.23 15.32
N SER A 129 3.52 -38.32 14.99
CA SER A 129 4.96 -38.53 15.14
C SER A 129 5.53 -39.34 13.97
N GLY A 130 6.84 -39.45 13.83
CA GLY A 130 7.48 -40.25 12.78
C GLY A 130 8.72 -39.60 12.16
N ILE A 131 9.04 -39.99 10.92
CA ILE A 131 10.28 -39.64 10.22
C ILE A 131 9.94 -38.83 8.96
N ASN A 132 10.70 -37.75 8.72
CA ASN A 132 10.52 -36.80 7.61
C ASN A 132 9.10 -36.22 7.53
N LEU A 133 8.54 -35.72 8.63
CA LEU A 133 7.20 -35.13 8.63
C LEU A 133 7.18 -33.73 7.98
N ASP A 134 6.14 -33.46 7.21
CA ASP A 134 5.67 -32.12 6.83
C ASP A 134 4.31 -31.91 7.51
N LYS A 135 4.29 -31.27 8.69
CA LYS A 135 3.06 -30.97 9.42
C LYS A 135 2.57 -29.57 9.06
N ARG A 136 1.41 -29.49 8.41
CA ARG A 136 0.70 -28.23 8.14
C ARG A 136 -0.40 -28.09 9.20
N GLU A 137 -0.01 -27.63 10.39
CA GLU A 137 -0.88 -27.48 11.57
C GLU A 137 -1.75 -26.22 11.46
N TYR A 138 -2.49 -26.13 10.35
CA TYR A 138 -3.44 -25.08 10.02
C TYR A 138 -4.52 -25.65 9.10
N VAL A 139 -5.71 -25.05 9.12
CA VAL A 139 -6.81 -25.43 8.22
C VAL A 139 -6.59 -24.77 6.86
N THR A 140 -6.44 -25.55 5.79
CA THR A 140 -6.12 -25.04 4.45
C THR A 140 -7.37 -24.63 3.67
N ILE A 141 -7.33 -23.46 3.05
CA ILE A 141 -8.39 -22.90 2.20
C ILE A 141 -7.78 -22.55 0.83
N GLY A 142 -8.27 -23.14 -0.26
CA GLY A 142 -7.66 -22.97 -1.59
C GLY A 142 -8.61 -22.60 -2.73
N SER A 143 -9.91 -22.45 -2.45
CA SER A 143 -10.94 -22.19 -3.46
C SER A 143 -12.13 -21.42 -2.89
N ASP A 144 -13.01 -20.96 -3.77
CA ASP A 144 -14.32 -20.40 -3.42
C ASP A 144 -15.19 -21.42 -2.68
N VAL A 145 -15.14 -22.69 -3.10
CA VAL A 145 -15.78 -23.82 -2.42
C VAL A 145 -15.22 -24.01 -1.00
N ASP A 146 -13.91 -23.97 -0.83
CA ASP A 146 -13.27 -24.05 0.48
C ASP A 146 -13.68 -22.88 1.38
N TRP A 147 -13.72 -21.66 0.83
CA TRP A 147 -14.19 -20.48 1.55
C TRP A 147 -15.66 -20.61 1.97
N TRP A 148 -16.50 -21.23 1.14
CA TRP A 148 -17.89 -21.51 1.49
C TRP A 148 -18.00 -22.40 2.74
N TYR A 149 -17.20 -23.46 2.83
CA TYR A 149 -17.14 -24.29 4.03
C TYR A 149 -16.51 -23.58 5.23
N PHE A 150 -15.52 -22.71 5.00
CA PHE A 150 -14.93 -21.86 6.05
C PHE A 150 -15.94 -20.89 6.66
N ALA A 151 -16.61 -20.10 5.82
CA ALA A 151 -17.60 -19.12 6.24
C ALA A 151 -18.81 -19.81 6.88
N LYS A 152 -19.36 -20.86 6.26
CA LYS A 152 -20.49 -21.62 6.82
C LYS A 152 -20.12 -22.31 8.14
N GLY A 153 -18.96 -22.97 8.20
CA GLY A 153 -18.45 -23.59 9.42
C GLY A 153 -18.33 -22.58 10.56
N THR A 154 -17.70 -21.43 10.28
CA THR A 154 -17.58 -20.32 11.22
C THR A 154 -18.96 -19.80 11.65
N ASN A 155 -19.88 -19.55 10.71
CA ASN A 155 -21.17 -18.95 10.99
C ASN A 155 -22.17 -19.90 11.68
N THR A 156 -22.01 -21.23 11.59
CA THR A 156 -23.01 -22.18 12.13
C THR A 156 -22.50 -23.19 13.16
N ASN A 157 -21.19 -23.47 13.24
CA ASN A 157 -20.65 -24.55 14.09
C ASN A 157 -19.66 -24.01 15.15
N SER A 158 -19.99 -24.18 16.44
CA SER A 158 -19.13 -23.76 17.55
C SER A 158 -17.80 -24.52 17.62
N ASP A 159 -17.81 -25.82 17.34
CA ASP A 159 -16.62 -26.66 17.44
C ASP A 159 -15.66 -26.34 16.29
N PHE A 160 -16.20 -25.97 15.13
CA PHE A 160 -15.42 -25.48 14.00
C PHE A 160 -14.67 -24.20 14.39
N ARG A 161 -15.39 -23.17 14.87
CA ARG A 161 -14.79 -21.90 15.33
C ARG A 161 -13.72 -22.11 16.40
N ASN A 162 -14.00 -22.94 17.41
CA ASN A 162 -13.25 -22.95 18.66
C ASN A 162 -12.12 -23.99 18.73
N THR A 163 -12.03 -24.95 17.80
CA THR A 163 -11.01 -26.03 17.88
C THR A 163 -9.74 -25.69 17.11
N ALA A 164 -9.85 -25.18 15.88
CA ALA A 164 -8.71 -24.79 15.07
C ALA A 164 -8.13 -23.43 15.49
N LYS A 165 -6.81 -23.38 15.61
CA LYS A 165 -6.08 -22.16 16.00
C LYS A 165 -5.78 -21.26 14.81
N GLU A 166 -5.48 -21.85 13.66
CA GLU A 166 -5.06 -21.15 12.44
C GLU A 166 -5.85 -21.63 11.21
N TYR A 167 -6.27 -20.67 10.39
CA TYR A 167 -6.78 -20.84 9.04
C TYR A 167 -5.81 -20.18 8.05
N ARG A 168 -5.43 -20.87 6.97
CA ARG A 168 -4.42 -20.38 6.03
C ARG A 168 -4.82 -20.56 4.58
N LEU A 169 -4.62 -19.53 3.76
CA LEU A 169 -4.77 -19.62 2.30
C LEU A 169 -3.63 -20.44 1.66
N THR A 170 -3.98 -21.25 0.67
CA THR A 170 -3.03 -22.05 -0.12
C THR A 170 -3.04 -21.73 -1.62
N SER A 171 -3.90 -20.80 -2.03
CA SER A 171 -4.02 -20.29 -3.41
C SER A 171 -4.87 -19.02 -3.41
N ASP A 172 -4.77 -18.23 -4.47
CA ASP A 172 -5.72 -17.15 -4.77
C ASP A 172 -7.15 -17.71 -4.87
N ILE A 173 -8.13 -16.91 -4.43
CA ILE A 173 -9.56 -17.27 -4.48
C ILE A 173 -10.32 -16.19 -5.25
N ASP A 174 -10.93 -16.59 -6.37
CA ASP A 174 -11.80 -15.74 -7.19
C ASP A 174 -13.27 -15.99 -6.82
N PHE A 175 -13.96 -14.96 -6.32
CA PHE A 175 -15.35 -15.06 -5.89
C PHE A 175 -16.38 -14.79 -7.01
N GLY A 176 -15.97 -14.53 -8.25
CA GLY A 176 -16.88 -14.41 -9.38
C GLY A 176 -17.85 -13.22 -9.29
N GLY A 177 -17.50 -12.13 -8.61
CA GLY A 177 -18.33 -10.92 -8.49
C GLY A 177 -18.75 -10.35 -9.85
N ASN A 178 -17.82 -10.31 -10.81
CA ASN A 178 -18.08 -9.96 -12.22
C ASN A 178 -18.98 -10.94 -12.99
N GLN A 179 -19.23 -12.14 -12.45
CA GLN A 179 -20.21 -13.12 -12.96
C GLN A 179 -21.59 -12.94 -12.29
N GLY A 180 -21.77 -11.89 -11.47
CA GLY A 180 -22.99 -11.63 -10.72
C GLY A 180 -23.13 -12.46 -9.44
N LYS A 181 -22.08 -13.17 -9.00
CA LYS A 181 -22.10 -13.86 -7.70
C LYS A 181 -22.06 -12.82 -6.57
N ASN A 182 -22.95 -12.97 -5.59
CA ASN A 182 -22.99 -12.12 -4.40
C ASN A 182 -22.30 -12.84 -3.23
N TYR A 183 -21.29 -12.21 -2.65
CA TYR A 183 -20.54 -12.72 -1.49
C TYR A 183 -21.43 -12.88 -0.25
N ALA A 184 -22.41 -12.00 -0.03
CA ALA A 184 -23.37 -12.11 1.07
C ALA A 184 -24.39 -13.25 0.87
N ASN A 185 -24.49 -13.81 -0.34
CA ASN A 185 -25.39 -14.93 -0.67
C ASN A 185 -24.82 -15.79 -1.80
N TYR A 186 -23.83 -16.61 -1.46
CA TYR A 186 -23.09 -17.42 -2.39
C TYR A 186 -23.62 -18.85 -2.45
N CYS A 187 -24.03 -19.29 -3.64
CA CYS A 187 -24.58 -20.62 -3.86
C CYS A 187 -23.58 -21.50 -4.63
N LEU A 188 -23.31 -22.70 -4.10
CA LEU A 188 -22.54 -23.73 -4.82
C LEU A 188 -23.40 -24.46 -5.86
N SER A 189 -24.68 -24.61 -5.54
CA SER A 189 -25.73 -25.20 -6.39
C SER A 189 -27.08 -24.58 -6.03
N ASP A 190 -28.14 -24.89 -6.80
CA ASP A 190 -29.49 -24.37 -6.58
C ASP A 190 -30.01 -24.73 -5.17
N GLY A 191 -30.13 -23.72 -4.30
CA GLY A 191 -30.57 -23.88 -2.91
C GLY A 191 -29.46 -24.15 -1.89
N GLU A 192 -28.22 -24.40 -2.32
CA GLU A 192 -27.05 -24.57 -1.43
C GLU A 192 -26.29 -23.26 -1.25
N CYS A 193 -26.97 -22.27 -0.66
CA CYS A 193 -26.45 -20.92 -0.45
C CYS A 193 -25.96 -20.67 0.98
N THR A 194 -24.97 -19.78 1.13
CA THR A 194 -24.51 -19.27 2.44
C THR A 194 -23.97 -17.84 2.31
N SER A 195 -23.88 -17.13 3.43
CA SER A 195 -23.12 -15.87 3.50
C SER A 195 -21.63 -16.19 3.61
N MET A 196 -20.82 -15.71 2.66
CA MET A 196 -19.36 -15.86 2.69
C MET A 196 -18.70 -14.91 3.69
N ILE A 197 -19.46 -13.95 4.21
CA ILE A 197 -19.03 -13.00 5.25
C ILE A 197 -18.67 -13.81 6.50
N VAL A 198 -17.38 -13.84 6.82
CA VAL A 198 -16.87 -14.68 7.91
C VAL A 198 -17.17 -14.01 9.25
N GLY A 199 -18.04 -14.62 10.04
CA GLY A 199 -18.49 -14.08 11.32
C GLY A 199 -19.73 -13.17 11.23
N ASP A 200 -20.56 -13.38 10.22
CA ASP A 200 -21.88 -12.78 10.04
C ASP A 200 -22.84 -13.10 11.21
N SER A 201 -22.81 -14.34 11.73
CA SER A 201 -23.68 -14.79 12.83
C SER A 201 -22.99 -14.86 14.20
N TYR A 202 -21.69 -15.18 14.23
CA TYR A 202 -20.88 -15.28 15.45
C TYR A 202 -19.49 -14.75 15.16
N ALA A 203 -18.93 -13.93 16.05
CA ALA A 203 -17.64 -13.31 15.79
C ALA A 203 -16.53 -14.33 15.50
N PHE A 204 -15.66 -13.98 14.54
CA PHE A 204 -14.40 -14.68 14.31
C PHE A 204 -13.34 -14.21 15.32
N SER A 205 -12.47 -15.12 15.78
CA SER A 205 -11.49 -14.84 16.84
C SER A 205 -10.24 -15.72 16.80
N SER A 206 -9.94 -16.36 15.66
CA SER A 206 -8.78 -17.24 15.47
C SER A 206 -7.69 -16.53 14.65
N PHE A 207 -6.52 -17.15 14.50
CA PHE A 207 -5.49 -16.66 13.57
C PHE A 207 -5.91 -16.94 12.13
N PHE A 208 -5.85 -15.91 11.27
CA PHE A 208 -6.06 -16.03 9.83
C PHE A 208 -4.83 -15.53 9.07
N ASN A 209 -4.28 -16.39 8.21
CA ASN A 209 -3.07 -16.13 7.47
C ASN A 209 -3.35 -16.19 5.96
N GLY A 210 -3.31 -15.04 5.30
CA GLY A 210 -3.47 -14.94 3.85
C GLY A 210 -2.28 -15.50 3.06
N ASN A 211 -1.13 -15.70 3.70
CA ASN A 211 0.04 -16.41 3.17
C ASN A 211 0.51 -15.85 1.81
N GLY A 212 0.27 -14.55 1.56
CA GLY A 212 0.57 -13.84 0.31
C GLY A 212 -0.44 -14.03 -0.83
N TYR A 213 -1.47 -14.87 -0.67
CA TYR A 213 -2.50 -15.10 -1.67
C TYR A 213 -3.61 -14.05 -1.64
N THR A 214 -4.30 -13.90 -2.78
CA THR A 214 -5.30 -12.84 -2.98
C THR A 214 -6.73 -13.38 -2.97
N LEU A 215 -7.58 -12.77 -2.14
CA LEU A 215 -9.03 -12.87 -2.20
C LEU A 215 -9.54 -11.85 -3.22
N LYS A 216 -10.08 -12.28 -4.36
CA LYS A 216 -10.35 -11.38 -5.49
C LYS A 216 -11.73 -11.49 -6.12
N ASN A 217 -12.11 -10.43 -6.87
CA ASN A 217 -13.35 -10.36 -7.64
C ASN A 217 -14.59 -10.51 -6.75
N ILE A 218 -14.74 -9.58 -5.82
CA ILE A 218 -15.68 -9.66 -4.68
C ILE A 218 -16.77 -8.61 -4.86
N ASN A 219 -18.04 -9.01 -4.78
CA ASN A 219 -19.17 -8.09 -4.72
C ASN A 219 -20.08 -8.47 -3.55
N ILE A 220 -20.34 -7.54 -2.64
CA ILE A 220 -21.10 -7.76 -1.40
C ILE A 220 -22.35 -6.89 -1.40
N ASP A 221 -23.51 -7.47 -1.75
CA ASP A 221 -24.82 -6.85 -1.56
C ASP A 221 -25.53 -7.47 -0.35
N ALA A 222 -25.45 -6.79 0.79
CA ALA A 222 -26.12 -7.18 2.01
C ALA A 222 -27.48 -6.49 2.22
N LEU A 223 -27.93 -5.61 1.31
CA LEU A 223 -29.20 -4.86 1.48
C LEU A 223 -30.41 -5.81 1.48
N GLY A 224 -30.37 -6.86 0.65
CA GLY A 224 -31.35 -7.94 0.67
C GLY A 224 -31.23 -8.90 1.86
N TYR A 225 -30.04 -8.98 2.49
CA TYR A 225 -29.69 -9.99 3.49
C TYR A 225 -29.72 -9.52 4.94
N LYS A 226 -29.77 -8.20 5.19
CA LYS A 226 -29.86 -7.58 6.53
C LYS A 226 -28.74 -8.01 7.49
N SER A 227 -27.53 -8.24 6.96
CA SER A 227 -26.36 -8.29 7.82
C SER A 227 -26.07 -6.88 8.35
N ASP A 228 -25.90 -6.76 9.66
CA ASP A 228 -25.59 -5.49 10.32
C ASP A 228 -24.10 -5.09 10.15
N TYR A 229 -23.25 -6.05 9.79
CA TYR A 229 -21.79 -5.94 9.78
C TYR A 229 -21.22 -6.58 8.51
N VAL A 230 -20.79 -5.74 7.56
CA VAL A 230 -20.45 -6.18 6.20
C VAL A 230 -18.98 -5.93 5.86
N GLY A 231 -18.33 -6.95 5.31
CA GLY A 231 -16.93 -6.98 4.88
C GLY A 231 -16.56 -8.40 4.46
N ILE A 232 -15.26 -8.68 4.27
CA ILE A 232 -14.75 -10.07 4.17
C ILE A 232 -15.04 -10.82 5.46
N PHE A 233 -14.83 -10.14 6.59
CA PHE A 233 -15.30 -10.54 7.90
C PHE A 233 -16.53 -9.71 8.31
N GLY A 234 -17.50 -10.33 8.96
CA GLY A 234 -18.68 -9.65 9.48
C GLY A 234 -18.34 -8.98 10.80
N ARG A 235 -18.27 -9.80 11.86
CA ARG A 235 -17.78 -9.41 13.17
C ARG A 235 -16.51 -10.15 13.56
N ILE A 236 -15.55 -9.41 14.12
CA ILE A 236 -14.33 -9.91 14.74
C ILE A 236 -14.37 -9.58 16.24
N ASP A 237 -13.92 -10.48 17.10
CA ASP A 237 -13.92 -10.31 18.58
C ASP A 237 -12.65 -10.93 19.19
N GLY A 238 -11.50 -10.57 18.60
CA GLY A 238 -10.17 -11.12 18.88
C GLY A 238 -9.49 -11.66 17.63
N GLY A 239 -8.25 -12.12 17.76
CA GLY A 239 -7.52 -12.84 16.72
C GLY A 239 -6.34 -12.09 16.11
N GLU A 240 -5.61 -12.80 15.27
CA GLU A 240 -4.42 -12.33 14.56
C GLU A 240 -4.69 -12.46 13.05
N PHE A 241 -4.24 -11.49 12.25
CA PHE A 241 -4.48 -11.42 10.81
C PHE A 241 -3.18 -11.03 10.10
N GLU A 242 -2.66 -11.91 9.24
CA GLU A 242 -1.40 -11.62 8.53
C GLU A 242 -1.43 -11.93 7.03
N ASN A 243 -0.63 -11.21 6.25
CA ASN A 243 -0.30 -11.51 4.85
C ASN A 243 -1.54 -11.63 3.94
N ILE A 244 -2.55 -10.77 4.14
CA ILE A 244 -3.86 -10.86 3.46
C ILE A 244 -3.96 -9.82 2.35
N ASN A 245 -4.09 -10.28 1.10
CA ASN A 245 -4.39 -9.43 -0.05
C ASN A 245 -5.88 -9.57 -0.42
N ILE A 246 -6.58 -8.45 -0.56
CA ILE A 246 -8.00 -8.38 -0.96
C ILE A 246 -8.10 -7.45 -2.17
N ASP A 247 -8.69 -7.92 -3.26
CA ASP A 247 -8.88 -7.16 -4.50
C ASP A 247 -10.34 -7.27 -4.98
N TYR A 248 -11.13 -6.21 -4.79
CA TYR A 248 -12.52 -6.21 -5.20
C TYR A 248 -12.68 -6.24 -6.74
N MET A 249 -11.64 -5.91 -7.52
CA MET A 249 -11.60 -5.95 -9.00
C MET A 249 -12.81 -5.28 -9.69
N GLY A 250 -13.20 -4.07 -9.29
CA GLY A 250 -14.41 -3.42 -9.80
C GLY A 250 -15.73 -3.87 -9.15
N GLY A 251 -15.67 -4.69 -8.11
CA GLY A 251 -16.82 -5.06 -7.27
C GLY A 251 -17.09 -4.09 -6.11
N SER A 252 -18.28 -4.17 -5.52
CA SER A 252 -18.78 -3.19 -4.54
C SER A 252 -19.06 -3.80 -3.16
N VAL A 253 -19.22 -2.93 -2.14
CA VAL A 253 -19.78 -3.30 -0.84
C VAL A 253 -20.99 -2.41 -0.56
N SER A 254 -22.12 -3.01 -0.18
CA SER A 254 -23.34 -2.29 0.19
C SER A 254 -24.00 -2.92 1.44
N SER A 255 -24.38 -2.05 2.38
CA SER A 255 -24.83 -2.39 3.73
C SER A 255 -25.87 -1.38 4.22
N SER A 256 -26.79 -1.82 5.09
CA SER A 256 -27.76 -0.93 5.76
C SER A 256 -27.28 -0.40 7.12
N ARG A 257 -26.08 -0.79 7.58
CA ARG A 257 -25.50 -0.33 8.85
C ARG A 257 -24.02 -0.02 8.75
N TYR A 258 -23.17 -1.04 8.93
CA TYR A 258 -21.73 -0.89 8.95
C TYR A 258 -21.13 -1.71 7.82
N ALA A 259 -20.25 -1.06 7.05
CA ALA A 259 -19.47 -1.66 5.97
C ALA A 259 -18.01 -1.27 6.17
N GLY A 260 -17.11 -2.23 5.96
CA GLY A 260 -15.68 -1.95 5.85
C GLY A 260 -15.01 -2.80 4.79
N GLY A 261 -13.86 -2.34 4.31
CA GLY A 261 -13.08 -3.04 3.28
C GLY A 261 -12.59 -4.41 3.75
N PHE A 262 -12.32 -4.54 5.05
CA PHE A 262 -11.92 -5.78 5.71
C PHE A 262 -13.05 -6.37 6.56
N ALA A 263 -13.60 -5.59 7.48
CA ALA A 263 -14.54 -6.05 8.48
C ALA A 263 -15.70 -5.08 8.74
N GLY A 264 -16.89 -5.61 9.05
CA GLY A 264 -18.05 -4.81 9.45
C GLY A 264 -17.97 -4.24 10.87
N LEU A 265 -17.50 -5.05 11.84
CA LEU A 265 -17.30 -4.66 13.25
C LEU A 265 -16.11 -5.41 13.87
N ILE A 266 -15.25 -4.68 14.55
CA ILE A 266 -14.14 -5.18 15.38
C ILE A 266 -14.48 -4.83 16.83
N ASN A 267 -14.82 -5.83 17.62
CA ASN A 267 -15.30 -5.67 18.99
C ASN A 267 -14.30 -6.12 20.07
N GLY A 268 -13.20 -6.76 19.66
CA GLY A 268 -12.10 -7.15 20.54
C GLY A 268 -10.77 -6.56 20.07
N GLU A 269 -9.71 -6.85 20.83
CA GLU A 269 -8.34 -6.52 20.45
C GLU A 269 -7.82 -7.48 19.38
N ILE A 270 -7.30 -6.93 18.28
CA ILE A 270 -6.72 -7.71 17.18
C ILE A 270 -5.29 -7.25 16.87
N THR A 271 -4.53 -8.13 16.25
CA THR A 271 -3.21 -7.83 15.68
C THR A 271 -3.26 -8.02 14.17
N THR A 272 -2.76 -7.03 13.43
CA THR A 272 -2.67 -7.03 11.96
C THR A 272 -1.23 -6.85 11.49
N SER A 273 -0.83 -7.56 10.44
CA SER A 273 0.44 -7.31 9.73
C SER A 273 0.32 -7.64 8.25
N ASP A 274 0.74 -6.72 7.38
CA ASP A 274 0.71 -6.88 5.92
C ASP A 274 -0.68 -7.25 5.38
N ILE A 275 -1.61 -6.28 5.51
CA ILE A 275 -2.95 -6.33 4.92
C ILE A 275 -3.06 -5.31 3.79
N TYR A 276 -3.42 -5.76 2.59
CA TYR A 276 -3.66 -4.91 1.43
C TYR A 276 -5.11 -5.05 0.96
N ILE A 277 -5.81 -3.93 0.78
CA ILE A 277 -7.21 -3.87 0.38
C ILE A 277 -7.33 -2.95 -0.84
N ASN A 278 -7.78 -3.49 -1.97
CA ASN A 278 -7.88 -2.79 -3.24
C ASN A 278 -9.33 -2.74 -3.74
N PHE A 279 -9.83 -1.53 -3.97
CA PHE A 279 -11.13 -1.19 -4.56
C PHE A 279 -11.00 -0.48 -5.92
N ASN A 280 -9.81 -0.47 -6.53
CA ASN A 280 -9.61 0.09 -7.86
C ASN A 280 -10.54 -0.58 -8.88
N GLY A 281 -11.11 0.24 -9.78
CA GLY A 281 -12.19 -0.11 -10.70
C GLY A 281 -13.61 0.10 -10.15
N SER A 282 -13.76 0.54 -8.88
CA SER A 282 -15.06 0.71 -8.22
C SER A 282 -15.25 2.11 -7.61
N ASP A 283 -16.47 2.63 -7.73
CA ASP A 283 -16.97 3.68 -6.84
C ASP A 283 -17.51 3.07 -5.55
N ILE A 284 -16.95 3.44 -4.39
CA ILE A 284 -17.50 3.03 -3.09
C ILE A 284 -18.61 3.99 -2.68
N VAL A 285 -19.87 3.55 -2.70
CA VAL A 285 -21.03 4.37 -2.30
C VAL A 285 -21.81 3.71 -1.18
N VAL A 286 -21.56 4.13 0.07
CA VAL A 286 -22.21 3.58 1.27
C VAL A 286 -22.66 4.68 2.24
N ASP A 287 -23.48 4.33 3.24
CA ASP A 287 -23.91 5.29 4.25
C ASP A 287 -22.81 5.56 5.29
N ASN A 288 -22.25 4.51 5.92
CA ASN A 288 -21.06 4.62 6.78
C ASN A 288 -19.97 3.69 6.25
N PHE A 289 -18.76 4.20 6.03
CA PHE A 289 -17.59 3.42 5.59
C PHE A 289 -16.46 3.49 6.60
N TYR A 290 -15.85 2.34 6.86
CA TYR A 290 -14.62 2.21 7.65
C TYR A 290 -13.60 1.52 6.75
N THR A 291 -12.48 2.15 6.39
CA THR A 291 -11.56 1.59 5.39
C THR A 291 -11.09 0.19 5.76
N PHE A 292 -10.89 -0.05 7.06
CA PHE A 292 -10.68 -1.37 7.62
C PHE A 292 -11.96 -1.95 8.25
N GLY A 293 -12.45 -1.38 9.36
CA GLY A 293 -13.68 -1.82 10.03
C GLY A 293 -14.03 -1.06 11.31
N LYS A 294 -15.33 -0.98 11.62
CA LYS A 294 -15.83 -0.20 12.76
C LYS A 294 -15.31 -0.75 14.09
N LEU A 295 -14.73 0.10 14.94
CA LEU A 295 -14.40 -0.26 16.32
C LEU A 295 -15.66 -0.24 17.21
N GLY A 296 -15.86 -1.30 18.00
CA GLY A 296 -16.81 -1.34 19.12
C GLY A 296 -16.18 -0.89 20.44
N ASP A 297 -16.93 -0.95 21.54
CA ASP A 297 -16.51 -0.46 22.88
C ASP A 297 -15.20 -1.05 23.43
N LYS A 298 -14.75 -2.19 22.90
CA LYS A 298 -13.46 -2.84 23.22
C LYS A 298 -12.64 -3.18 21.97
N GLY A 299 -13.03 -2.63 20.82
CA GLY A 299 -12.32 -2.81 19.56
C GLY A 299 -10.97 -2.09 19.62
N ASN A 300 -9.90 -2.81 19.35
CA ASN A 300 -8.54 -2.25 19.29
C ASN A 300 -7.78 -2.93 18.15
N ILE A 301 -7.02 -2.16 17.36
CA ILE A 301 -6.22 -2.72 16.25
C ILE A 301 -4.75 -2.38 16.53
N SER A 302 -3.93 -3.41 16.75
CA SER A 302 -2.48 -3.25 16.80
C SER A 302 -1.86 -3.61 15.45
N GLY A 303 -0.89 -2.82 14.99
CA GLY A 303 -0.23 -3.03 13.69
C GLY A 303 -0.91 -2.35 12.49
N LEU A 304 -1.56 -1.20 12.69
CA LEU A 304 -2.14 -0.39 11.61
C LEU A 304 -1.13 0.02 10.52
N ASP A 305 0.15 0.19 10.88
CA ASP A 305 1.27 0.49 9.96
C ASP A 305 1.43 -0.57 8.85
N GLY A 306 0.88 -1.77 9.04
CA GLY A 306 0.85 -2.85 8.05
C GLY A 306 -0.41 -2.88 7.18
N ILE A 307 -1.33 -1.91 7.31
CA ILE A 307 -2.60 -1.87 6.58
C ILE A 307 -2.52 -0.81 5.47
N ARG A 308 -2.76 -1.24 4.23
CA ARG A 308 -2.86 -0.37 3.06
C ARG A 308 -4.19 -0.54 2.37
N PHE A 309 -4.83 0.58 2.03
CA PHE A 309 -6.09 0.65 1.32
C PHE A 309 -5.94 1.49 0.05
N GLU A 310 -6.43 0.99 -1.08
CA GLU A 310 -6.47 1.70 -2.35
C GLU A 310 -7.89 1.73 -2.93
N ALA A 311 -8.31 2.86 -3.48
CA ALA A 311 -9.52 3.00 -4.29
C ALA A 311 -9.33 4.04 -5.40
N ASP A 312 -10.24 4.07 -6.37
CA ASP A 312 -10.33 5.20 -7.31
C ASP A 312 -11.17 6.33 -6.71
N SER A 313 -12.37 6.02 -6.17
CA SER A 313 -13.23 7.01 -5.49
C SER A 313 -13.91 6.46 -4.22
N ILE A 314 -14.23 7.35 -3.27
CA ILE A 314 -15.01 7.04 -2.06
C ILE A 314 -16.10 8.10 -1.84
N THR A 315 -17.36 7.66 -1.72
CA THR A 315 -18.51 8.47 -1.31
C THR A 315 -19.22 7.85 -0.10
N ALA A 316 -19.02 8.44 1.09
CA ALA A 316 -19.72 8.05 2.32
C ALA A 316 -20.82 9.06 2.67
N LYS A 317 -22.09 8.66 2.58
CA LYS A 317 -23.23 9.58 2.77
C LYS A 317 -23.48 10.03 4.22
N ARG A 318 -22.66 9.61 5.18
CA ARG A 318 -22.78 9.99 6.60
C ARG A 318 -21.43 10.05 7.29
N GLU A 319 -20.68 8.95 7.31
CA GLU A 319 -19.42 8.86 8.06
C GLU A 319 -18.39 8.04 7.29
N LEU A 320 -17.21 8.62 7.05
CA LEU A 320 -16.02 7.96 6.54
C LEU A 320 -14.95 7.94 7.63
N VAL A 321 -14.48 6.76 8.00
CA VAL A 321 -13.37 6.59 8.94
C VAL A 321 -12.17 5.96 8.24
N ILE A 322 -11.06 6.70 8.23
CA ILE A 322 -9.77 6.33 7.67
C ILE A 322 -8.94 5.67 8.78
N GLN A 323 -8.52 4.43 8.51
CA GLN A 323 -7.70 3.59 9.38
C GLN A 323 -6.57 2.98 8.54
N GLY A 324 -5.31 3.17 8.96
CA GLY A 324 -4.13 2.74 8.20
C GLY A 324 -3.73 3.73 7.09
N ASP A 325 -2.88 3.29 6.16
CA ASP A 325 -2.50 4.08 4.98
C ASP A 325 -3.58 3.94 3.90
N VAL A 326 -4.15 5.06 3.45
CA VAL A 326 -5.28 5.09 2.51
C VAL A 326 -4.96 5.99 1.32
N SER A 327 -4.99 5.43 0.11
CA SER A 327 -4.77 6.13 -1.15
C SER A 327 -6.01 6.08 -2.03
N VAL A 328 -6.54 7.23 -2.43
CA VAL A 328 -7.75 7.34 -3.25
C VAL A 328 -7.46 8.22 -4.46
N LYS A 329 -7.38 7.61 -5.66
CA LYS A 329 -6.79 8.28 -6.84
C LYS A 329 -7.50 9.54 -7.30
N GLU A 330 -8.82 9.59 -7.21
CA GLU A 330 -9.62 10.68 -7.79
C GLU A 330 -10.25 11.55 -6.71
N GLN A 331 -11.24 11.02 -5.98
CA GLN A 331 -12.06 11.81 -5.07
C GLN A 331 -12.50 11.06 -3.81
N VAL A 332 -12.44 11.76 -2.68
CA VAL A 332 -13.12 11.42 -1.43
C VAL A 332 -14.22 12.43 -1.14
N SER A 333 -15.42 11.93 -0.83
CA SER A 333 -16.59 12.71 -0.46
C SER A 333 -17.25 12.09 0.78
N ALA A 334 -17.37 12.86 1.86
CA ALA A 334 -18.05 12.40 3.07
C ALA A 334 -18.85 13.51 3.75
N ASP A 335 -19.98 13.17 4.37
CA ASP A 335 -20.65 14.14 5.26
C ASP A 335 -19.78 14.39 6.49
N ARG A 336 -19.41 13.34 7.22
CA ARG A 336 -18.43 13.38 8.30
C ARG A 336 -17.16 12.62 7.94
N LEU A 337 -16.00 13.26 8.04
CA LEU A 337 -14.68 12.60 7.91
C LEU A 337 -14.04 12.38 9.29
N ILE A 338 -13.49 11.20 9.53
CA ILE A 338 -12.63 10.91 10.68
C ILE A 338 -11.33 10.27 10.15
N VAL A 339 -10.19 10.90 10.43
CA VAL A 339 -8.87 10.27 10.23
C VAL A 339 -8.31 9.95 11.61
N ASP A 340 -8.22 8.65 11.94
CA ASP A 340 -7.95 8.21 13.31
C ASP A 340 -6.51 8.49 13.75
N GLY A 341 -6.31 8.72 15.06
CA GLY A 341 -5.13 9.38 15.64
C GLY A 341 -3.90 8.51 15.84
N TRP A 342 -3.75 7.49 15.01
CA TRP A 342 -2.63 6.58 15.06
C TRP A 342 -1.51 7.14 14.19
N SER A 343 -0.27 7.12 14.69
CA SER A 343 0.88 7.88 14.15
C SER A 343 1.30 7.54 12.70
N SER A 344 0.61 6.59 12.07
CA SER A 344 0.81 6.09 10.71
C SER A 344 -0.41 6.28 9.81
N SER A 345 -1.59 6.65 10.32
CA SER A 345 -2.80 6.74 9.48
C SER A 345 -2.73 7.95 8.55
N SER A 346 -2.74 7.68 7.24
CA SER A 346 -2.63 8.69 6.20
C SER A 346 -3.79 8.59 5.20
N LEU A 347 -4.26 9.74 4.71
CA LEU A 347 -5.15 9.83 3.56
C LEU A 347 -4.43 10.58 2.44
N ILE A 348 -4.26 9.94 1.29
CA ILE A 348 -3.70 10.54 0.08
C ILE A 348 -4.81 10.57 -0.98
N THR A 349 -5.16 11.75 -1.52
CA THR A 349 -6.14 11.86 -2.61
C THR A 349 -5.97 13.14 -3.44
N THR A 350 -6.58 13.25 -4.63
CA THR A 350 -6.52 14.51 -5.40
C THR A 350 -7.59 15.50 -4.94
N TYR A 351 -8.83 15.04 -4.66
CA TYR A 351 -9.92 15.90 -4.22
C TYR A 351 -10.62 15.38 -2.97
N LEU A 352 -10.73 16.21 -1.92
CA LEU A 352 -11.48 15.89 -0.71
C LEU A 352 -12.61 16.90 -0.47
N THR A 353 -13.85 16.43 -0.34
CA THR A 353 -15.00 17.24 0.06
C THR A 353 -15.64 16.70 1.35
N VAL A 354 -15.84 17.60 2.32
CA VAL A 354 -16.49 17.30 3.61
C VAL A 354 -17.72 18.20 3.80
N TYR A 355 -18.90 17.65 4.09
CA TYR A 355 -20.15 18.43 4.11
C TYR A 355 -20.67 18.84 5.50
N GLU A 356 -20.55 17.98 6.51
CA GLU A 356 -21.11 18.16 7.87
C GLU A 356 -20.04 18.16 8.98
N GLY A 357 -18.75 18.12 8.64
CA GLY A 357 -17.63 18.30 9.57
C GLY A 357 -16.82 17.03 9.81
N GLY A 358 -16.14 16.93 10.97
CA GLY A 358 -15.23 15.82 11.20
C GLY A 358 -14.06 16.08 12.15
N GLU A 359 -13.11 15.16 12.14
CA GLU A 359 -11.90 15.21 12.96
C GLU A 359 -10.71 14.58 12.21
N ASN A 360 -9.59 15.31 12.11
CA ASN A 360 -8.32 14.75 11.65
C ASN A 360 -7.34 14.63 12.82
N ASN A 361 -6.99 13.41 13.20
CA ASN A 361 -5.93 13.12 14.16
C ASN A 361 -4.68 12.50 13.50
N GLY A 362 -4.72 12.21 12.19
CA GLY A 362 -3.63 11.62 11.40
C GLY A 362 -3.04 12.61 10.39
N ARG A 363 -2.68 12.13 9.20
CA ARG A 363 -2.12 12.95 8.12
C ARG A 363 -3.02 12.94 6.89
N ILE A 364 -3.33 14.11 6.33
CA ILE A 364 -4.06 14.26 5.06
C ILE A 364 -3.10 14.90 4.06
N LEU A 365 -2.88 14.25 2.92
CA LEU A 365 -2.17 14.78 1.76
C LEU A 365 -3.19 14.86 0.61
N VAL A 366 -3.49 16.07 0.16
CA VAL A 366 -4.56 16.26 -0.83
C VAL A 366 -4.32 17.44 -1.74
N ASP A 367 -4.48 17.33 -3.05
CA ASP A 367 -4.28 18.51 -3.91
C ASP A 367 -5.27 19.62 -3.54
N ASN A 368 -6.58 19.31 -3.46
CA ASN A 368 -7.62 20.30 -3.15
C ASN A 368 -8.60 19.78 -2.09
N ILE A 369 -8.80 20.55 -1.01
CA ILE A 369 -9.73 20.21 0.07
C ILE A 369 -10.78 21.30 0.32
N VAL A 370 -12.06 20.89 0.38
CA VAL A 370 -13.21 21.79 0.56
C VAL A 370 -14.09 21.30 1.71
N PHE A 371 -14.18 22.10 2.78
CA PHE A 371 -15.12 21.90 3.89
C PHE A 371 -16.37 22.76 3.65
N LYS A 372 -17.48 22.16 3.22
CA LYS A 372 -18.70 22.88 2.84
C LYS A 372 -19.59 23.29 4.03
N GLY A 373 -19.35 22.76 5.22
CA GLY A 373 -20.14 23.06 6.41
C GLY A 373 -19.81 22.19 7.62
N GLY A 374 -20.61 22.36 8.68
CA GLY A 374 -20.47 21.63 9.94
C GLY A 374 -19.27 22.07 10.79
N ILE A 375 -18.87 21.22 11.75
CA ILE A 375 -17.73 21.48 12.66
C ILE A 375 -16.60 20.51 12.33
N PHE A 376 -15.45 21.01 11.88
CA PHE A 376 -14.24 20.22 11.64
C PHE A 376 -13.13 20.57 12.62
N THR A 377 -12.43 19.56 13.16
CA THR A 377 -11.27 19.75 14.06
C THR A 377 -10.03 19.08 13.49
N ASN A 378 -8.97 19.85 13.22
CA ASN A 378 -7.65 19.33 12.84
C ASN A 378 -6.72 19.27 14.05
N ASN A 379 -6.44 18.08 14.56
CA ASN A 379 -5.41 17.82 15.58
C ASN A 379 -4.10 17.28 14.97
N GLY A 380 -4.16 16.75 13.75
CA GLY A 380 -3.03 16.16 13.02
C GLY A 380 -2.38 17.12 12.00
N GLU A 381 -2.03 16.59 10.85
CA GLU A 381 -1.38 17.31 9.74
C GLU A 381 -2.27 17.31 8.49
N ILE A 382 -2.39 18.45 7.83
CA ILE A 382 -2.98 18.62 6.50
C ILE A 382 -1.93 19.26 5.59
N GLN A 383 -1.60 18.59 4.48
CA GLN A 383 -0.79 19.13 3.38
C GLN A 383 -1.66 19.22 2.13
N ALA A 384 -1.73 20.40 1.52
CA ALA A 384 -2.52 20.60 0.31
C ALA A 384 -1.96 21.62 -0.67
N GLN A 385 -2.47 21.66 -1.90
CA GLN A 385 -2.26 22.80 -2.79
C GLN A 385 -3.22 23.94 -2.42
N GLU A 386 -4.50 23.63 -2.21
CA GLU A 386 -5.54 24.60 -1.83
C GLU A 386 -6.45 24.07 -0.71
N VAL A 387 -6.81 24.96 0.22
CA VAL A 387 -7.73 24.66 1.34
C VAL A 387 -8.85 25.68 1.38
N THR A 388 -10.11 25.24 1.23
CA THR A 388 -11.30 26.10 1.34
C THR A 388 -12.20 25.66 2.50
N SER A 389 -12.61 26.59 3.37
CA SER A 389 -13.46 26.31 4.54
C SER A 389 -14.68 27.23 4.65
N ASN A 390 -15.87 26.62 4.63
CA ASN A 390 -17.17 27.29 4.62
C ASN A 390 -17.99 27.00 5.90
N GLY A 391 -17.39 26.35 6.90
CA GLY A 391 -18.04 25.90 8.14
C GLY A 391 -17.38 26.42 9.41
N GLU A 392 -17.66 25.77 10.54
CA GLU A 392 -16.87 25.94 11.75
C GLU A 392 -15.61 25.06 11.67
N PHE A 393 -14.42 25.65 11.81
CA PHE A 393 -13.16 24.92 11.74
C PHE A 393 -12.26 25.27 12.93
N THR A 394 -11.72 24.25 13.60
CA THR A 394 -10.74 24.39 14.67
C THR A 394 -9.42 23.72 14.27
N ASN A 395 -8.33 24.49 14.22
CA ASN A 395 -6.98 23.97 14.03
C ASN A 395 -6.21 23.89 15.35
N ASN A 396 -5.82 22.69 15.75
CA ASN A 396 -4.91 22.39 16.85
C ASN A 396 -3.54 21.87 16.37
N GLY A 397 -3.44 21.43 15.11
CA GLY A 397 -2.24 20.83 14.51
C GLY A 397 -1.64 21.65 13.37
N LEU A 398 -1.03 20.98 12.39
CA LEU A 398 -0.39 21.61 11.23
C LEU A 398 -1.33 21.65 10.02
N ILE A 399 -1.38 22.80 9.36
CA ILE A 399 -1.91 22.98 8.01
C ILE A 399 -0.79 23.60 7.17
N GLU A 400 -0.42 22.97 6.07
CA GLU A 400 0.64 23.39 5.16
C GLU A 400 0.09 23.40 3.72
N VAL A 401 0.02 24.58 3.11
CA VAL A 401 -0.66 24.82 1.83
C VAL A 401 0.34 25.41 0.84
N THR A 402 0.47 24.85 -0.36
CA THR A 402 1.43 25.40 -1.34
C THR A 402 0.93 26.66 -2.01
N ASN A 403 -0.39 26.81 -2.16
CA ASN A 403 -1.05 27.97 -2.75
C ASN A 403 -1.90 28.68 -1.67
N ASP A 404 -3.23 28.69 -1.84
CA ASP A 404 -4.15 29.54 -1.10
C ASP A 404 -4.90 28.77 0.00
N PHE A 405 -4.85 29.33 1.22
CA PHE A 405 -5.74 28.98 2.31
C PHE A 405 -6.88 30.00 2.38
N VAL A 406 -8.13 29.56 2.16
CA VAL A 406 -9.32 30.42 2.07
C VAL A 406 -10.39 30.00 3.08
N THR A 407 -10.93 30.98 3.82
CA THR A 407 -12.21 30.83 4.53
C THR A 407 -13.30 31.62 3.80
N GLU A 408 -14.46 31.02 3.57
CA GLU A 408 -15.60 31.68 2.92
C GLU A 408 -16.57 32.27 3.95
N SER A 409 -17.45 33.19 3.53
CA SER A 409 -18.47 33.74 4.42
C SER A 409 -19.81 32.99 4.24
N PRO A 410 -20.50 32.53 5.30
CA PRO A 410 -20.16 32.68 6.72
C PRO A 410 -19.50 31.44 7.33
N SER A 411 -18.17 31.45 7.49
CA SER A 411 -17.43 30.48 8.31
C SER A 411 -17.04 31.05 9.68
N THR A 412 -16.66 30.18 10.61
CA THR A 412 -15.94 30.57 11.84
C THR A 412 -14.69 29.71 11.98
N PHE A 413 -13.52 30.32 11.88
CA PHE A 413 -12.23 29.64 11.96
C PHE A 413 -11.50 29.96 13.27
N ILE A 414 -10.96 28.94 13.93
CA ILE A 414 -10.17 29.09 15.15
C ILE A 414 -8.83 28.36 14.99
N ASN A 415 -7.72 29.10 14.91
CA ASN A 415 -6.39 28.53 15.10
C ASN A 415 -6.09 28.55 16.61
N ASN A 416 -5.90 27.40 17.25
CA ASN A 416 -5.60 27.32 18.68
C ASN A 416 -4.10 27.46 18.96
N ILE A 417 -3.71 27.52 20.23
CA ILE A 417 -2.34 27.85 20.68
C ILE A 417 -1.27 26.87 20.16
N GLY A 418 -1.63 25.61 19.87
CA GLY A 418 -0.75 24.63 19.21
C GLY A 418 -0.84 24.62 17.68
N GLY A 419 -1.82 25.31 17.10
CA GLY A 419 -2.11 25.29 15.67
C GLY A 419 -1.11 26.12 14.86
N ILE A 420 -0.62 25.53 13.77
CA ILE A 420 0.29 26.17 12.81
C ILE A 420 -0.39 26.15 11.44
N ILE A 421 -0.45 27.31 10.79
CA ILE A 421 -0.85 27.45 9.39
C ILE A 421 0.35 27.99 8.62
N LYS A 422 0.77 27.26 7.59
CA LYS A 422 1.68 27.75 6.54
C LYS A 422 0.92 27.78 5.22
N ALA A 423 0.99 28.87 4.50
CA ALA A 423 0.41 28.98 3.16
C ALA A 423 1.20 29.96 2.29
N GLN A 424 1.00 29.95 0.97
CA GLN A 424 1.46 31.08 0.16
C GLN A 424 0.58 32.30 0.45
N GLN A 425 -0.74 32.13 0.43
CA GLN A 425 -1.70 33.16 0.80
C GLN A 425 -2.69 32.67 1.86
N VAL A 426 -3.15 33.58 2.71
CA VAL A 426 -4.20 33.31 3.72
C VAL A 426 -5.29 34.36 3.55
N ILE A 427 -6.47 33.95 3.09
CA ILE A 427 -7.61 34.82 2.81
C ILE A 427 -8.77 34.46 3.74
N SER A 428 -9.18 35.38 4.61
CA SER A 428 -10.31 35.17 5.52
C SER A 428 -11.53 36.01 5.12
N ASN A 429 -12.61 35.35 4.69
CA ASN A 429 -13.91 35.99 4.44
C ASN A 429 -14.96 35.66 5.51
N GLY A 430 -14.72 34.64 6.35
CA GLY A 430 -15.50 34.34 7.56
C GLY A 430 -14.85 34.88 8.84
N GLU A 431 -15.52 34.76 9.99
CA GLU A 431 -14.94 35.16 11.28
C GLU A 431 -13.70 34.30 11.59
N PHE A 432 -12.60 34.90 12.06
CA PHE A 432 -11.37 34.15 12.30
C PHE A 432 -10.70 34.59 13.61
N THR A 433 -10.38 33.63 14.47
CA THR A 433 -9.56 33.83 15.69
C THR A 433 -8.25 33.08 15.57
N ASN A 434 -7.12 33.80 15.52
CA ASN A 434 -5.78 33.22 15.59
C ASN A 434 -5.24 33.26 17.03
N ASN A 435 -5.02 32.11 17.65
CA ASN A 435 -4.29 31.96 18.91
C ASN A 435 -2.93 31.26 18.73
N GLY A 436 -2.66 30.68 17.56
CA GLY A 436 -1.44 29.94 17.22
C GLY A 436 -0.52 30.74 16.30
N LEU A 437 0.20 30.05 15.42
CA LEU A 437 1.06 30.65 14.40
C LEU A 437 0.39 30.62 13.02
N ILE A 438 0.42 31.75 12.32
CA ILE A 438 0.17 31.84 10.87
C ILE A 438 1.46 32.33 10.21
N ASN A 439 1.91 31.65 9.17
CA ASN A 439 3.05 32.02 8.33
C ASN A 439 2.60 32.00 6.86
N ALA A 440 2.28 33.18 6.32
CA ALA A 440 1.99 33.36 4.90
C ALA A 440 3.28 33.78 4.19
N THR A 441 3.74 33.07 3.14
CA THR A 441 4.97 33.50 2.45
C THR A 441 4.75 34.77 1.62
N ASN A 442 3.51 35.01 1.16
CA ASN A 442 3.10 36.21 0.43
C ASN A 442 2.04 37.00 1.24
N ASP A 443 0.78 36.97 0.79
CA ASP A 443 -0.29 37.85 1.26
C ASP A 443 -1.16 37.20 2.35
N PHE A 444 -1.39 37.93 3.44
CA PHE A 444 -2.43 37.65 4.42
C PHE A 444 -3.54 38.71 4.28
N ALA A 445 -4.78 38.30 4.00
CA ALA A 445 -5.91 39.19 3.74
C ALA A 445 -7.15 38.84 4.59
N THR A 446 -7.84 39.87 5.10
CA THR A 446 -9.06 39.71 5.93
C THR A 446 -10.18 40.62 5.44
N TYR A 447 -11.34 40.05 5.12
CA TYR A 447 -12.53 40.78 4.64
C TYR A 447 -13.68 40.86 5.68
N SER A 448 -13.45 40.25 6.84
CA SER A 448 -14.42 39.95 7.90
C SER A 448 -13.80 40.21 9.28
N ALA A 449 -14.53 39.93 10.35
CA ALA A 449 -14.03 40.08 11.72
C ALA A 449 -12.84 39.13 11.99
N PHE A 450 -11.69 39.70 12.34
CA PHE A 450 -10.46 38.95 12.65
C PHE A 450 -9.94 39.29 14.05
N THR A 451 -9.56 38.28 14.83
CA THR A 451 -8.91 38.45 16.14
C THR A 451 -7.57 37.73 16.19
N ASN A 452 -6.46 38.47 16.28
CA ASN A 452 -5.12 37.90 16.50
C ASN A 452 -4.75 37.93 18.00
N ASN A 453 -4.76 36.78 18.67
CA ASN A 453 -4.13 36.58 19.98
C ASN A 453 -2.75 35.90 19.89
N GLY A 454 -2.44 35.24 18.76
CA GLY A 454 -1.21 34.49 18.51
C GLY A 454 -0.13 35.26 17.75
N GLU A 455 0.59 34.59 16.84
CA GLU A 455 1.60 35.19 15.97
C GLU A 455 1.19 35.09 14.48
N ILE A 456 1.41 36.18 13.73
CA ILE A 456 1.27 36.23 12.28
C ILE A 456 2.61 36.68 11.71
N GLN A 457 3.13 35.91 10.75
CA GLN A 457 4.27 36.25 9.90
C GLN A 457 3.76 36.29 8.46
N ALA A 458 4.04 37.38 7.72
CA ALA A 458 3.60 37.55 6.33
C ALA A 458 4.55 38.44 5.51
N GLN A 459 4.48 38.38 4.18
CA GLN A 459 5.07 39.43 3.35
C GLN A 459 4.20 40.69 3.37
N GLU A 460 2.89 40.54 3.19
CA GLU A 460 1.93 41.63 3.35
C GLU A 460 0.73 41.23 4.22
N VAL A 461 0.17 42.21 4.93
CA VAL A 461 -1.09 42.06 5.70
C VAL A 461 -2.07 43.13 5.23
N ARG A 462 -3.23 42.72 4.71
CA ARG A 462 -4.32 43.63 4.31
C ARG A 462 -5.58 43.34 5.10
N SER A 463 -6.18 44.37 5.70
CA SER A 463 -7.43 44.23 6.46
C SER A 463 -8.53 45.16 5.96
N TYR A 464 -9.60 44.56 5.45
CA TYR A 464 -10.83 45.20 4.97
C TYR A 464 -11.99 45.00 5.96
N GLY A 465 -11.93 43.99 6.84
CA GLY A 465 -12.90 43.74 7.92
C GLY A 465 -12.49 44.34 9.27
N GLU A 466 -13.27 44.16 10.34
CA GLU A 466 -12.86 44.61 11.68
C GLU A 466 -11.74 43.72 12.23
N PHE A 467 -10.61 44.30 12.65
CA PHE A 467 -9.46 43.53 13.12
C PHE A 467 -9.06 43.93 14.54
N THR A 468 -8.95 42.94 15.44
CA THR A 468 -8.39 43.12 16.79
C THR A 468 -7.08 42.36 16.94
N ASN A 469 -5.95 43.08 17.05
CA ASN A 469 -4.68 42.50 17.46
C ASN A 469 -4.52 42.55 18.98
N LYS A 470 -4.04 41.45 19.57
CA LYS A 470 -3.55 41.32 20.96
C LYS A 470 -2.23 40.55 21.01
N GLY A 471 -1.91 39.79 19.97
CA GLY A 471 -0.68 39.03 19.81
C GLY A 471 0.41 39.80 19.06
N ARG A 472 1.19 39.07 18.26
CA ARG A 472 2.31 39.58 17.46
C ARG A 472 1.97 39.52 15.97
N ILE A 473 2.33 40.57 15.24
CA ILE A 473 2.29 40.60 13.77
C ILE A 473 3.66 41.08 13.29
N GLU A 474 4.35 40.26 12.50
CA GLU A 474 5.59 40.64 11.80
C GLU A 474 5.36 40.54 10.28
N VAL A 475 5.58 41.66 9.60
CA VAL A 475 5.35 41.80 8.15
C VAL A 475 6.66 42.21 7.51
N THR A 476 7.10 41.54 6.45
CA THR A 476 8.37 41.92 5.79
C THR A 476 8.22 43.14 4.91
N ASN A 477 7.07 43.33 4.23
CA ASN A 477 6.74 44.54 3.46
C ASN A 477 5.60 45.35 4.13
N ASN A 478 4.39 45.28 3.58
CA ASN A 478 3.33 46.25 3.80
C ASN A 478 2.24 45.72 4.74
N PHE A 479 1.98 46.46 5.81
CA PHE A 479 0.79 46.29 6.62
C PHE A 479 -0.22 47.39 6.26
N VAL A 480 -1.45 47.02 5.87
CA VAL A 480 -2.49 47.96 5.42
C VAL A 480 -3.83 47.64 6.09
N THR A 481 -4.51 48.66 6.60
CA THR A 481 -5.89 48.53 7.11
C THR A 481 -6.81 49.60 6.51
N TYR A 482 -7.94 49.16 5.99
CA TYR A 482 -9.00 49.96 5.35
C TYR A 482 -10.25 50.12 6.24
N SER A 483 -10.17 49.67 7.49
CA SER A 483 -11.31 49.39 8.36
C SER A 483 -11.03 49.77 9.82
N THR A 484 -11.91 49.40 10.75
CA THR A 484 -11.63 49.48 12.19
C THR A 484 -10.58 48.45 12.58
N PHE A 485 -9.41 48.94 12.98
CA PHE A 485 -8.32 48.15 13.53
C PHE A 485 -8.07 48.55 15.00
N ILE A 486 -8.00 47.58 15.89
CA ILE A 486 -7.69 47.76 17.32
C ILE A 486 -6.39 47.02 17.63
N ASN A 487 -5.31 47.76 17.88
CA ASN A 487 -4.04 47.18 18.32
C ASN A 487 -3.92 47.20 19.85
N ASN A 488 -3.82 46.01 20.45
CA ASN A 488 -3.48 45.80 21.86
C ASN A 488 -2.15 45.03 22.03
N GLY A 489 -1.49 44.70 20.92
CA GLY A 489 -0.31 43.84 20.89
C GLY A 489 0.88 44.50 20.19
N TYR A 490 1.68 43.68 19.51
CA TYR A 490 2.86 44.11 18.77
C TYR A 490 2.63 44.03 17.26
N ILE A 491 3.03 45.07 16.53
CA ILE A 491 3.10 45.10 15.06
C ILE A 491 4.50 45.56 14.66
N LYS A 492 5.10 44.86 13.72
CA LYS A 492 6.34 45.25 13.03
C LYS A 492 6.16 45.08 11.53
N ALA A 493 6.42 46.13 10.76
CA ALA A 493 6.37 46.09 9.30
C ALA A 493 7.50 46.94 8.68
N GLN A 494 7.69 46.86 7.36
CA GLN A 494 8.46 47.90 6.65
C GLN A 494 7.65 49.19 6.60
N GLN A 495 6.41 49.12 6.11
CA GLN A 495 5.45 50.22 6.05
C GLN A 495 4.12 49.82 6.71
N VAL A 496 3.51 50.77 7.43
CA VAL A 496 2.14 50.66 7.97
C VAL A 496 1.28 51.75 7.33
N THR A 497 0.21 51.36 6.64
CA THR A 497 -0.76 52.29 6.04
C THR A 497 -2.12 52.15 6.72
N ILE A 498 -2.65 53.26 7.22
CA ILE A 498 -3.94 53.33 7.92
C ILE A 498 -4.90 54.18 7.08
N ASP A 499 -5.87 53.50 6.48
CA ASP A 499 -6.94 54.02 5.62
C ASP A 499 -8.32 53.70 6.25
N GLY A 500 -8.40 53.86 7.58
CA GLY A 500 -9.53 53.40 8.40
C GLY A 500 -9.47 53.92 9.84
N LYS A 501 -10.32 53.41 10.73
CA LYS A 501 -10.25 53.76 12.16
C LYS A 501 -9.16 52.91 12.82
N PHE A 502 -8.15 53.53 13.41
CA PHE A 502 -7.09 52.82 14.15
C PHE A 502 -7.11 53.19 15.62
N ASP A 503 -7.09 52.20 16.50
CA ASP A 503 -7.04 52.40 17.96
C ASP A 503 -5.87 51.62 18.55
N ASN A 504 -4.79 52.32 18.91
CA ASN A 504 -3.58 51.73 19.48
C ASN A 504 -3.60 51.85 21.00
N SER A 505 -4.02 50.78 21.66
CA SER A 505 -4.25 50.75 23.09
C SER A 505 -2.97 50.92 23.93
N LYS A 506 -3.16 51.32 25.19
CA LYS A 506 -2.07 51.54 26.13
C LYS A 506 -1.25 50.26 26.35
N GLY A 507 0.04 50.34 26.01
CA GLY A 507 0.99 49.22 26.09
C GLY A 507 1.13 48.41 24.80
N ALA A 508 0.36 48.73 23.76
CA ALA A 508 0.59 48.22 22.41
C ALA A 508 1.73 48.98 21.71
N THR A 509 2.42 48.31 20.79
CA THR A 509 3.55 48.88 20.03
C THR A 509 3.35 48.65 18.54
N VAL A 510 3.60 49.68 17.73
CA VAL A 510 3.75 49.59 16.28
C VAL A 510 5.15 50.07 15.90
N THR A 511 5.90 49.22 15.20
CA THR A 511 7.26 49.50 14.72
C THR A 511 7.29 49.46 13.19
N THR A 512 7.85 50.48 12.55
CA THR A 512 8.04 50.51 11.09
C THR A 512 9.49 50.79 10.74
N THR A 513 10.09 50.12 9.77
CA THR A 513 11.47 50.44 9.33
C THR A 513 11.54 51.57 8.30
N TYR A 514 10.46 51.84 7.57
CA TYR A 514 10.38 52.94 6.59
C TYR A 514 9.36 54.01 6.96
N SER A 515 8.06 53.68 7.01
CA SER A 515 7.02 54.71 7.14
C SER A 515 5.75 54.26 7.84
N LEU A 516 5.08 55.23 8.46
CA LEU A 516 3.69 55.16 8.90
C LEU A 516 2.86 56.17 8.10
N GLU A 517 1.88 55.71 7.32
CA GLU A 517 1.06 56.55 6.44
C GLU A 517 -0.40 56.61 6.91
N LEU A 518 -0.96 57.82 7.03
CA LEU A 518 -2.31 58.09 7.52
C LEU A 518 -3.23 58.68 6.43
N ARG A 519 -3.99 57.82 5.76
CA ARG A 519 -4.90 58.17 4.65
C ARG A 519 -6.33 58.41 5.14
N GLY A 520 -6.59 59.58 5.73
CA GLY A 520 -7.96 60.01 6.08
C GLY A 520 -8.65 59.27 7.24
N GLY A 521 -7.99 58.25 7.80
CA GLY A 521 -8.44 57.53 8.99
C GLY A 521 -8.47 58.38 10.27
N LYS A 522 -9.28 57.93 11.25
CA LYS A 522 -9.21 58.44 12.64
C LYS A 522 -8.27 57.56 13.44
N VAL A 523 -7.20 58.15 13.96
CA VAL A 523 -6.22 57.45 14.79
C VAL A 523 -6.38 57.87 16.24
N SER A 524 -6.75 56.91 17.08
CA SER A 524 -6.64 56.97 18.54
C SER A 524 -5.34 56.30 18.95
N ASN A 525 -4.50 56.97 19.74
CA ASN A 525 -3.25 56.38 20.22
C ASN A 525 -2.99 56.65 21.71
N HIS A 526 -2.93 55.56 22.47
CA HIS A 526 -2.47 55.52 23.86
C HIS A 526 -1.21 54.65 24.03
N GLY A 527 -0.71 54.02 22.96
CA GLY A 527 0.48 53.18 22.90
C GLY A 527 1.68 53.83 22.18
N ASP A 528 2.68 53.00 21.87
CA ASP A 528 3.95 53.43 21.27
C ASP A 528 3.97 53.27 19.74
N PHE A 529 4.43 54.31 19.04
CA PHE A 529 4.77 54.29 17.61
C PHE A 529 6.27 54.53 17.44
N ILE A 530 6.99 53.53 16.94
CA ILE A 530 8.43 53.58 16.65
C ILE A 530 8.60 53.59 15.13
N THR A 531 8.79 54.78 14.56
CA THR A 531 8.85 54.98 13.12
C THR A 531 9.85 56.09 12.77
N PRO A 532 10.66 55.94 11.71
CA PRO A 532 11.55 57.00 11.27
C PRO A 532 10.82 58.09 10.46
N TYR A 533 9.64 57.82 9.90
CA TYR A 533 8.90 58.76 9.05
C TYR A 533 7.38 58.57 9.16
N VAL A 534 6.64 59.68 9.27
CA VAL A 534 5.17 59.69 9.29
C VAL A 534 4.68 60.59 8.15
N ASP A 535 3.73 60.09 7.35
CA ASP A 535 3.11 60.81 6.23
C ASP A 535 1.58 60.79 6.33
N GLY A 536 0.92 61.73 5.65
CA GLY A 536 -0.53 61.82 5.53
C GLY A 536 -1.23 62.87 6.43
N PHE A 537 -2.52 63.07 6.16
CA PHE A 537 -3.37 64.12 6.73
C PHE A 537 -4.58 63.54 7.49
N GLY A 538 -4.37 62.51 8.31
CA GLY A 538 -5.41 61.89 9.14
C GLY A 538 -5.75 62.67 10.42
N ASP A 539 -6.95 62.44 10.96
CA ASP A 539 -7.39 62.95 12.27
C ASP A 539 -6.68 62.16 13.38
N PHE A 540 -5.52 62.65 13.83
CA PHE A 540 -4.74 62.04 14.91
C PHE A 540 -5.14 62.59 16.29
N ILE A 541 -5.86 61.78 17.08
CA ILE A 541 -6.31 62.12 18.43
C ILE A 541 -5.38 61.44 19.45
N ASN A 542 -4.63 62.26 20.17
CA ASN A 542 -3.72 61.86 21.24
C ASN A 542 -4.29 62.28 22.60
N GLU A 543 -4.71 61.31 23.41
CA GLU A 543 -5.26 61.57 24.74
C GLU A 543 -4.17 61.58 25.82
N ARG A 544 -4.21 62.60 26.68
CA ARG A 544 -3.05 63.21 27.36
C ARG A 544 -2.26 62.35 28.36
N ASP A 545 -2.65 61.11 28.63
CA ASP A 545 -2.02 60.24 29.64
C ASP A 545 -1.11 59.15 29.06
N GLY A 546 -0.99 59.06 27.73
CA GLY A 546 0.02 58.27 27.02
C GLY A 546 1.23 59.13 26.61
N ARG A 547 2.46 58.64 26.86
CA ARG A 547 3.64 59.23 26.22
C ARG A 547 3.73 58.74 24.79
N VAL A 548 3.21 59.50 23.83
CA VAL A 548 3.47 59.23 22.41
C VAL A 548 4.94 59.58 22.10
N SER A 549 5.80 58.58 22.30
CA SER A 549 7.25 58.70 22.10
C SER A 549 7.59 58.38 20.65
N PHE A 550 7.29 59.29 19.73
CA PHE A 550 7.83 59.25 18.37
C PHE A 550 9.37 59.31 18.45
N THR A 551 10.00 58.14 18.44
CA THR A 551 11.45 58.00 18.49
C THR A 551 11.97 58.05 17.06
N PHE A 552 12.02 59.27 16.51
CA PHE A 552 12.56 59.51 15.18
C PHE A 552 14.04 59.12 15.14
N VAL A 553 14.35 58.01 14.47
CA VAL A 553 15.72 57.45 14.39
C VAL A 553 16.62 58.29 13.48
N ASN A 554 16.04 59.20 12.68
CA ASN A 554 16.77 60.20 11.90
C ASN A 554 16.10 61.58 11.99
N SER A 555 16.88 62.62 12.25
CA SER A 555 16.38 63.96 12.54
C SER A 555 16.14 64.80 11.27
N GLY A 556 14.90 64.84 10.76
CA GLY A 556 14.58 65.61 9.56
C GLY A 556 13.11 65.72 9.19
N VAL A 557 12.22 66.07 10.12
CA VAL A 557 10.77 66.23 9.86
C VAL A 557 10.27 67.62 10.26
N ASN A 558 9.60 68.31 9.34
CA ASN A 558 8.91 69.59 9.57
C ASN A 558 7.45 69.36 9.94
N PHE A 559 7.06 69.65 11.18
CA PHE A 559 5.65 69.71 11.56
C PHE A 559 5.01 71.04 11.13
N VAL A 560 4.12 71.01 10.14
CA VAL A 560 3.22 72.15 9.85
C VAL A 560 2.00 72.08 10.77
N ASN A 561 2.15 72.61 11.98
CA ASN A 561 1.05 72.70 12.94
C ASN A 561 0.07 73.83 12.55
N ARG A 562 -1.16 73.47 12.17
CA ARG A 562 -2.31 74.38 12.05
C ARG A 562 -3.53 73.88 12.84
N GLY A 563 -3.40 73.83 14.16
CA GLY A 563 -4.56 73.74 15.07
C GLY A 563 -4.77 75.04 15.83
N GLU A 564 -5.90 75.73 15.63
CA GLU A 564 -6.25 76.93 16.41
C GLU A 564 -6.59 76.56 17.85
N ALA A 565 -5.70 76.91 18.79
CA ALA A 565 -5.94 76.74 20.22
C ALA A 565 -6.91 77.81 20.75
N GLY A 566 -8.20 77.51 20.75
CA GLY A 566 -9.26 78.34 21.33
C GLY A 566 -9.19 78.41 22.87
N MET A 567 -8.30 79.26 23.42
CA MET A 567 -8.29 79.58 24.85
C MET A 567 -9.58 80.31 25.28
N ARG A 568 -10.29 79.76 26.27
CA ARG A 568 -11.26 80.52 27.10
C ARG A 568 -10.64 80.77 28.48
N PRO A 569 -10.76 81.98 29.04
CA PRO A 569 -10.10 82.34 30.29
C PRO A 569 -10.89 81.86 31.52
N ASP A 570 -10.15 81.77 32.63
CA ASP A 570 -10.61 81.30 33.93
C ASP A 570 -11.78 82.11 34.50
N ARG A 571 -12.60 81.42 35.31
CA ARG A 571 -13.37 82.08 36.37
C ARG A 571 -13.42 81.22 37.63
N GLU A 572 -13.00 81.90 38.69
CA GLU A 572 -13.11 81.62 40.12
C GLU A 572 -14.26 80.66 40.51
N ASP A 573 -13.97 79.67 41.35
CA ASP A 573 -14.30 79.80 42.77
C ASP A 573 -13.63 78.74 43.67
N ASN A 574 -13.02 79.20 44.76
CA ASN A 574 -12.59 78.35 45.88
C ASN A 574 -13.67 78.37 46.96
N ASN A 575 -14.22 77.22 47.32
CA ASN A 575 -14.40 76.84 48.73
C ASN A 575 -14.90 75.40 48.88
N ALA A 576 -14.06 74.56 49.49
CA ALA A 576 -14.53 73.30 50.06
C ALA A 576 -15.20 73.60 51.41
N HIS A 577 -16.44 73.17 51.59
CA HIS A 577 -17.01 72.98 52.92
C HIS A 577 -17.43 71.53 53.11
N ASP A 578 -16.74 70.92 54.05
CA ASP A 578 -16.87 69.54 54.50
C ASP A 578 -18.24 69.36 55.18
N LYS A 579 -19.03 68.33 54.78
CA LYS A 579 -19.59 67.31 55.70
C LYS A 579 -20.77 66.46 55.20
N ASN A 580 -20.71 65.22 55.68
CA ASN A 580 -21.80 64.36 56.18
C ASN A 580 -22.78 63.69 55.21
N ASP A 581 -22.56 62.37 55.16
CA ASP A 581 -23.48 61.34 55.62
C ASP A 581 -24.66 60.86 54.75
N SER A 582 -24.67 59.53 54.71
CA SER A 582 -25.83 58.66 54.85
C SER A 582 -26.68 58.31 53.63
N ASN A 583 -26.29 57.17 53.03
CA ASN A 583 -27.00 55.89 53.14
C ASN A 583 -28.43 55.72 52.59
N ALA A 584 -28.69 54.46 52.20
CA ALA A 584 -29.99 53.81 52.08
C ALA A 584 -30.83 54.03 50.80
N ASN A 585 -30.56 53.15 49.84
CA ASN A 585 -31.48 52.08 49.42
C ASN A 585 -32.79 52.37 48.66
N ASN A 586 -32.87 51.63 47.53
CA ASN A 586 -33.97 50.77 47.08
C ASN A 586 -35.09 51.36 46.20
N LYS A 587 -35.24 50.67 45.04
CA LYS A 587 -36.49 50.15 44.46
C LYS A 587 -37.53 51.19 43.94
N GLU A 588 -38.31 50.92 42.91
CA GLU A 588 -38.33 49.91 41.82
C GLU A 588 -39.38 50.39 40.79
N ASP A 589 -39.38 49.79 39.59
CA ASP A 589 -40.52 49.66 38.67
C ASP A 589 -41.18 50.89 38.02
N GLY A 590 -41.61 50.70 36.75
CA GLY A 590 -42.52 51.59 36.02
C GLY A 590 -42.08 51.95 34.60
N LYS A 591 -41.97 50.99 33.65
CA LYS A 591 -43.03 50.56 32.70
C LYS A 591 -43.54 51.62 31.71
N PHE A 592 -43.35 51.32 30.41
CA PHE A 592 -44.12 51.78 29.22
C PHE A 592 -44.11 53.32 29.00
N GLU A 593 -44.23 53.89 27.79
CA GLU A 593 -44.79 53.40 26.53
C GLU A 593 -44.21 54.17 25.31
N ASN A 594 -44.55 53.70 24.11
CA ASN A 594 -44.22 54.21 22.76
C ASN A 594 -44.26 55.74 22.55
N ASN A 595 -43.49 56.23 21.57
CA ASN A 595 -44.15 56.89 20.43
C ASN A 595 -43.32 56.90 19.12
N GLU A 596 -44.03 56.84 17.99
CA GLU A 596 -43.51 56.83 16.62
C GLU A 596 -43.34 58.26 16.06
N SER A 597 -42.43 58.43 15.09
CA SER A 597 -42.63 59.17 13.81
C SER A 597 -41.26 59.38 13.14
N ASN A 598 -40.92 58.71 12.02
CA ASN A 598 -41.42 58.80 10.64
C ASN A 598 -40.71 59.84 9.76
N ASN A 599 -40.13 59.32 8.66
CA ASN A 599 -39.90 59.95 7.35
C ASN A 599 -38.78 61.02 7.24
N ASN A 600 -38.07 61.17 6.11
CA ASN A 600 -38.35 60.64 4.77
C ASN A 600 -37.10 60.35 3.91
N GLU A 601 -37.35 59.68 2.78
CA GLU A 601 -36.42 59.23 1.73
C GLU A 601 -35.62 60.34 1.02
N SER A 602 -34.48 59.96 0.40
CA SER A 602 -34.19 60.39 -0.98
C SER A 602 -33.35 59.36 -1.75
N ASN A 603 -33.87 58.88 -2.89
CA ASN A 603 -33.12 58.09 -3.88
C ASN A 603 -32.05 58.95 -4.59
N GLY A 604 -30.94 58.33 -4.97
CA GLY A 604 -29.92 58.93 -5.85
C GLY A 604 -29.11 57.85 -6.57
N ASN A 605 -29.43 57.62 -7.85
CA ASN A 605 -28.80 56.63 -8.72
C ASN A 605 -28.08 57.33 -9.89
N SER A 606 -26.77 57.13 -10.07
CA SER A 606 -26.11 57.32 -11.38
C SER A 606 -24.66 56.80 -11.45
N ASN A 607 -24.48 55.70 -12.16
CA ASN A 607 -23.42 55.38 -13.14
C ASN A 607 -22.16 56.28 -13.29
N ASN A 608 -21.00 55.59 -13.25
CA ASN A 608 -19.99 55.47 -14.33
C ASN A 608 -19.24 56.72 -14.87
N SER A 609 -17.91 56.73 -14.72
CA SER A 609 -16.97 57.36 -15.67
C SER A 609 -15.53 56.84 -15.52
N ASP A 610 -14.92 56.42 -16.64
CA ASP A 610 -13.48 56.17 -16.83
C ASP A 610 -12.61 57.45 -16.73
N PHE A 611 -11.34 57.31 -17.14
CA PHE A 611 -10.26 58.28 -17.44
C PHE A 611 -9.17 58.40 -16.36
N ILE A 612 -7.86 58.37 -16.64
CA ILE A 612 -7.00 57.95 -17.77
C ILE A 612 -5.54 58.06 -17.25
N ASP A 613 -4.58 57.45 -17.96
CA ASP A 613 -3.12 57.53 -17.76
C ASP A 613 -2.53 58.95 -17.94
N GLU A 614 -1.33 59.20 -17.38
CA GLU A 614 -0.15 59.80 -18.07
C GLU A 614 0.83 60.55 -17.12
N ASN A 615 2.13 60.29 -17.38
CA ASN A 615 3.35 61.08 -17.11
C ASN A 615 4.26 60.65 -15.92
N GLY A 616 5.57 60.45 -16.12
CA GLY A 616 6.29 60.46 -17.41
C GLY A 616 7.81 60.66 -17.41
N ASP A 617 8.39 61.26 -16.37
CA ASP A 617 9.78 61.77 -16.38
C ASP A 617 10.25 62.14 -14.94
N GLY A 618 11.50 61.98 -14.49
CA GLY A 618 12.72 61.46 -15.09
C GLY A 618 13.91 62.45 -14.95
N LEU A 619 14.94 62.14 -14.13
CA LEU A 619 16.38 62.52 -14.29
C LEU A 619 17.30 62.28 -13.05
N SER A 620 18.15 61.24 -13.17
CA SER A 620 19.61 61.18 -12.91
C SER A 620 20.33 61.71 -11.63
N ASN A 621 21.01 60.74 -10.97
CA ASN A 621 22.45 60.66 -10.66
C ASN A 621 23.06 60.85 -9.23
N GLU A 622 23.78 59.77 -8.87
CA GLU A 622 25.08 59.69 -8.15
C GLU A 622 25.16 59.89 -6.63
N ASN A 623 25.08 58.74 -5.92
CA ASN A 623 26.21 58.26 -5.11
C ASN A 623 26.04 56.75 -4.77
N SER A 624 26.66 55.87 -5.56
CA SER A 624 26.62 54.41 -5.35
C SER A 624 27.94 53.91 -4.76
N ASN A 625 27.89 53.43 -3.52
CA ASN A 625 28.88 52.53 -2.93
C ASN A 625 28.13 51.51 -2.06
N ASN A 626 27.39 50.62 -2.71
CA ASN A 626 26.93 49.36 -2.14
C ASN A 626 26.83 48.36 -3.28
N ALA A 627 27.39 47.16 -3.10
CA ALA A 627 27.37 46.10 -4.08
C ALA A 627 26.25 45.12 -3.72
N ASP A 628 25.05 45.40 -4.23
CA ASP A 628 23.94 44.46 -4.18
C ASP A 628 23.91 43.68 -5.50
N PHE A 629 23.84 42.34 -5.41
CA PHE A 629 23.65 41.48 -6.57
C PHE A 629 22.23 41.67 -7.13
N ILE A 630 22.12 42.06 -8.40
CA ILE A 630 20.85 42.07 -9.13
C ILE A 630 20.90 40.93 -10.15
N ASP A 631 19.99 39.98 -10.00
CA ASP A 631 19.64 39.04 -11.07
C ASP A 631 18.80 39.81 -12.11
N GLU A 632 19.44 40.25 -13.20
CA GLU A 632 18.78 40.95 -14.30
C GLU A 632 18.11 39.99 -15.32
N ASN A 633 18.25 38.67 -15.14
CA ASN A 633 17.84 37.65 -16.11
C ASN A 633 16.64 36.81 -15.64
N GLY A 634 16.48 36.65 -14.32
CA GLY A 634 15.44 35.84 -13.69
C GLY A 634 15.69 34.34 -13.74
N ASP A 635 16.94 33.89 -13.90
CA ASP A 635 17.33 32.47 -13.85
C ASP A 635 17.77 31.98 -12.46
N GLY A 636 17.84 32.87 -11.47
CA GLY A 636 18.11 32.53 -10.08
C GLY A 636 19.60 32.39 -9.75
N LEU A 637 19.91 31.72 -8.65
CA LEU A 637 21.21 31.78 -7.97
C LEU A 637 22.37 31.03 -8.68
N SER A 638 22.31 30.80 -9.99
CA SER A 638 23.36 30.10 -10.77
C SER A 638 24.68 30.86 -10.88
N ASP A 639 24.68 32.18 -10.70
CA ASP A 639 25.86 33.05 -10.81
C ASP A 639 26.51 33.42 -9.46
N VAL A 640 26.09 32.81 -8.34
CA VAL A 640 26.74 33.04 -7.03
C VAL A 640 28.13 32.40 -7.03
N ASN A 641 29.16 33.24 -7.09
CA ASN A 641 30.55 32.82 -7.01
C ASN A 641 30.85 32.17 -5.65
N LEU A 642 31.51 31.01 -5.66
CA LEU A 642 31.79 30.22 -4.47
C LEU A 642 32.68 30.97 -3.47
N ASP A 643 33.55 31.86 -3.97
CA ASP A 643 34.43 32.70 -3.15
C ASP A 643 33.64 33.74 -2.33
N ASP A 644 32.58 34.32 -2.89
CA ASP A 644 31.73 35.32 -2.19
C ASP A 644 30.88 34.65 -1.08
N LEU A 645 30.52 33.37 -1.27
CA LEU A 645 29.86 32.56 -0.25
C LEU A 645 30.81 32.23 0.92
N GLN A 646 32.10 32.00 0.62
CA GLN A 646 33.14 31.74 1.61
C GLN A 646 33.43 32.98 2.47
N ASP A 647 33.58 34.15 1.86
CA ASP A 647 33.79 35.43 2.58
C ASP A 647 32.62 35.74 3.54
N HIS A 648 31.39 35.40 3.14
CA HIS A 648 30.21 35.56 4.01
C HIS A 648 30.19 34.55 5.17
N PHE A 649 30.65 33.32 4.94
CA PHE A 649 30.76 32.28 5.97
C PHE A 649 31.85 32.63 7.00
N ASP A 650 33.00 33.10 6.55
CA ASP A 650 34.12 33.54 7.41
C ASP A 650 33.73 34.78 8.23
N SER A 651 32.92 35.69 7.68
CA SER A 651 32.33 36.81 8.42
C SER A 651 31.32 36.35 9.49
N LEU A 652 30.67 35.21 9.32
CA LEU A 652 29.72 34.66 10.30
C LEU A 652 30.45 33.95 11.45
N VAL A 653 31.47 33.15 11.11
CA VAL A 653 32.32 32.38 12.04
C VAL A 653 33.18 33.29 12.94
N THR A 654 33.57 34.47 12.47
CA THR A 654 34.32 35.46 13.26
C THR A 654 33.47 36.27 14.25
N SER A 655 32.14 36.11 14.23
CA SER A 655 31.24 36.75 15.20
C SER A 655 31.17 35.97 16.53
N ILE A 656 31.04 36.69 17.65
CA ILE A 656 31.01 36.10 19.01
C ILE A 656 29.85 35.09 19.22
N ASN A 657 28.83 35.11 18.36
CA ASN A 657 27.71 34.18 18.41
C ASN A 657 27.87 32.95 17.49
N GLY A 658 28.81 32.99 16.53
CA GLY A 658 29.04 31.91 15.56
C GLY A 658 29.51 30.61 16.20
N GLU A 659 30.43 30.69 17.17
CA GLU A 659 30.92 29.51 17.90
C GLU A 659 29.79 28.79 18.68
N SER A 660 28.87 29.55 19.31
CA SER A 660 27.74 28.96 20.06
C SER A 660 26.69 28.29 19.16
N LEU A 661 26.45 28.84 17.97
CA LEU A 661 25.54 28.23 17.00
C LEU A 661 26.15 26.95 16.41
N LEU A 662 27.45 26.97 16.09
CA LEU A 662 28.18 25.80 15.61
C LEU A 662 28.23 24.68 16.67
N GLU A 663 28.47 25.04 17.94
CA GLU A 663 28.42 24.12 19.08
C GLU A 663 27.01 23.51 19.27
N GLN A 664 25.94 24.29 19.11
CA GLN A 664 24.56 23.76 19.17
C GLN A 664 24.25 22.80 18.01
N ILE A 665 24.61 23.15 16.77
CA ILE A 665 24.41 22.28 15.60
C ILE A 665 25.16 20.96 15.78
N LEU A 666 26.42 21.01 16.22
CA LEU A 666 27.24 19.82 16.50
C LEU A 666 26.66 18.96 17.64
N ASN A 667 26.19 19.58 18.72
CA ASN A 667 25.56 18.85 19.82
C ASN A 667 24.23 18.20 19.41
N ASN A 668 23.44 18.82 18.53
CA ASN A 668 22.21 18.23 18.00
C ASN A 668 22.50 17.03 17.08
N ILE A 669 23.55 17.10 16.25
CA ILE A 669 24.03 15.98 15.43
C ILE A 669 24.55 14.84 16.31
N LEU A 670 25.36 15.15 17.33
CA LEU A 670 25.99 14.15 18.20
C LEU A 670 25.02 13.47 19.20
N ASN A 671 23.91 14.13 19.56
CA ASN A 671 22.88 13.57 20.43
C ASN A 671 21.79 12.76 19.70
N ALA A 672 21.92 12.60 18.37
CA ALA A 672 21.08 11.74 17.52
C ALA A 672 19.62 12.20 17.29
N ASP A 673 19.32 13.49 17.42
CA ASP A 673 18.02 14.06 17.03
C ASP A 673 17.88 14.29 15.51
N TYR A 674 18.95 14.06 14.73
CA TYR A 674 18.88 13.97 13.27
C TYR A 674 18.73 12.50 12.82
N LYS A 675 17.48 12.05 12.62
CA LYS A 675 17.20 10.81 11.89
C LYS A 675 17.22 11.07 10.38
N ILE A 676 18.35 10.81 9.73
CA ILE A 676 18.34 10.57 8.29
C ILE A 676 17.75 9.16 8.07
N ASP A 677 16.49 9.12 7.67
CA ASP A 677 15.79 7.88 7.35
C ASP A 677 16.18 7.38 5.96
N LEU A 678 17.32 6.69 5.90
CA LEU A 678 17.83 6.06 4.67
C LEU A 678 16.92 4.95 4.11
N SER A 679 15.85 4.54 4.81
CA SER A 679 14.92 3.51 4.32
C SER A 679 13.99 4.01 3.21
N LYS A 680 13.89 5.34 3.02
CA LYS A 680 13.06 5.97 1.98
C LYS A 680 13.79 6.22 0.65
N LEU A 681 15.01 5.72 0.51
CA LEU A 681 15.81 5.88 -0.71
C LEU A 681 15.62 4.69 -1.66
N ASP A 682 14.94 4.90 -2.80
CA ASP A 682 14.93 3.90 -3.87
C ASP A 682 16.30 3.85 -4.58
N LEU A 683 17.15 2.95 -4.09
CA LEU A 683 18.51 2.74 -4.57
C LEU A 683 18.60 1.93 -5.88
N ALA A 684 17.47 1.63 -6.54
CA ALA A 684 17.42 0.73 -7.71
C ALA A 684 18.14 1.25 -8.98
N ASN A 685 18.61 2.51 -9.01
CA ASN A 685 19.24 3.16 -10.17
C ASN A 685 20.51 3.97 -9.82
N LEU A 686 21.51 3.37 -9.15
CA LEU A 686 22.75 4.08 -8.77
C LEU A 686 23.83 4.13 -9.88
N ASN A 687 24.11 5.34 -10.39
CA ASN A 687 25.41 5.74 -10.94
C ASN A 687 25.65 7.17 -10.48
N LEU A 688 26.69 7.44 -9.68
CA LEU A 688 26.85 8.72 -8.98
C LEU A 688 26.93 9.96 -9.89
N LYS A 689 27.34 9.81 -11.17
CA LYS A 689 27.36 10.93 -12.14
C LYS A 689 26.09 11.01 -13.00
N THR A 690 25.25 9.97 -12.98
CA THR A 690 23.90 9.97 -13.56
C THR A 690 22.84 10.30 -12.51
N LEU A 691 23.14 10.10 -11.22
CA LEU A 691 22.29 10.44 -10.08
C LEU A 691 22.00 11.94 -10.03
N LEU A 692 23.04 12.75 -10.28
CA LEU A 692 22.97 14.21 -10.39
C LEU A 692 22.33 14.70 -11.71
N SER A 693 21.96 13.81 -12.63
CA SER A 693 21.41 14.15 -13.96
C SER A 693 20.13 13.38 -14.30
N ALA A 694 19.49 12.76 -13.32
CA ALA A 694 18.28 11.94 -13.46
C ALA A 694 17.28 12.13 -12.32
N ILE A 695 17.68 12.81 -11.25
CA ILE A 695 16.77 13.55 -10.37
C ILE A 695 16.69 14.97 -10.96
N ASP A 696 15.51 15.58 -10.94
CA ASP A 696 15.36 17.00 -11.28
C ASP A 696 16.25 17.83 -10.32
N GLU A 697 17.04 18.77 -10.83
CA GLU A 697 17.89 19.62 -9.98
C GLU A 697 17.05 20.49 -9.02
N ASN A 698 15.74 20.60 -9.30
CA ASN A 698 14.73 21.27 -8.49
C ASN A 698 14.10 20.37 -7.39
N ASP A 699 14.43 19.07 -7.29
CA ASP A 699 13.91 18.20 -6.22
C ASP A 699 14.46 18.64 -4.84
N PRO A 700 13.62 18.94 -3.84
CA PRO A 700 14.07 19.37 -2.52
C PRO A 700 14.98 18.34 -1.82
N ASN A 701 14.78 17.05 -2.08
CA ASN A 701 15.58 15.97 -1.50
C ASN A 701 16.97 15.91 -2.15
N TYR A 702 17.09 16.24 -3.43
CA TYR A 702 18.37 16.32 -4.14
C TYR A 702 19.29 17.36 -3.48
N GLN A 703 18.78 18.57 -3.25
CA GLN A 703 19.55 19.64 -2.63
C GLN A 703 19.91 19.29 -1.17
N SER A 704 18.98 18.73 -0.40
CA SER A 704 19.24 18.34 1.00
C SER A 704 20.30 17.23 1.13
N ILE A 705 20.26 16.21 0.26
CA ILE A 705 21.24 15.11 0.23
C ILE A 705 22.60 15.62 -0.23
N LYS A 706 22.64 16.44 -1.28
CA LYS A 706 23.86 17.05 -1.81
C LYS A 706 24.54 17.92 -0.74
N GLN A 707 23.80 18.86 -0.14
CA GLN A 707 24.27 19.71 0.95
C GLN A 707 24.78 18.91 2.15
N SER A 708 24.09 17.83 2.53
CA SER A 708 24.52 16.98 3.65
C SER A 708 25.87 16.27 3.38
N ILE A 709 26.09 15.79 2.15
CA ILE A 709 27.34 15.13 1.75
C ILE A 709 28.47 16.15 1.57
N GLU A 710 28.18 17.31 0.98
CA GLU A 710 29.14 18.41 0.81
C GLU A 710 29.56 18.99 2.17
N PHE A 711 28.60 19.21 3.09
CA PHE A 711 28.86 19.64 4.47
C PHE A 711 29.78 18.65 5.20
N LEU A 712 29.45 17.35 5.21
CA LEU A 712 30.29 16.34 5.87
C LEU A 712 31.68 16.25 5.22
N THR A 713 31.76 16.32 3.89
CA THR A 713 33.04 16.27 3.16
C THR A 713 33.91 17.49 3.47
N SER A 714 33.32 18.68 3.54
CA SER A 714 33.99 19.92 3.95
C SER A 714 34.47 19.85 5.41
N LEU A 715 33.56 19.49 6.33
CA LEU A 715 33.83 19.37 7.78
C LEU A 715 35.00 18.42 8.11
N TYR A 716 35.19 17.34 7.34
CA TYR A 716 36.30 16.40 7.51
C TYR A 716 37.58 16.77 6.74
N SER A 717 37.50 17.70 5.77
CA SER A 717 38.65 18.13 4.96
C SER A 717 39.32 19.39 5.51
N ASP A 718 38.62 20.18 6.32
CA ASP A 718 39.13 21.39 6.96
C ASP A 718 39.96 21.06 8.23
N GLU A 719 41.26 21.38 8.19
CA GLU A 719 42.18 21.13 9.31
C GLU A 719 41.99 22.12 10.49
N GLU A 720 41.41 23.30 10.28
CA GLU A 720 41.14 24.27 11.34
C GLU A 720 39.88 23.88 12.14
N ILE A 721 38.79 23.51 11.48
CA ILE A 721 37.58 22.99 12.12
C ILE A 721 37.91 21.71 12.89
N LYS A 722 38.69 20.82 12.30
CA LYS A 722 39.20 19.59 12.93
C LYS A 722 40.09 19.88 14.15
N ALA A 723 40.89 20.95 14.12
CA ALA A 723 41.66 21.40 15.28
C ALA A 723 40.77 22.01 16.38
N LYS A 724 39.76 22.81 16.05
CA LYS A 724 38.77 23.36 17.01
C LYS A 724 37.96 22.26 17.66
N LEU A 725 37.43 21.31 16.90
CA LEU A 725 36.75 20.11 17.40
C LEU A 725 37.67 19.26 18.31
N GLN A 726 38.96 19.12 17.96
CA GLN A 726 39.94 18.45 18.83
C GLN A 726 40.22 19.21 20.13
N ASP A 727 40.07 20.53 20.17
CA ASP A 727 40.28 21.31 21.41
C ASP A 727 39.02 21.32 22.29
N TRP A 728 37.83 21.50 21.69
CA TRP A 728 36.54 21.43 22.38
C TRP A 728 36.28 20.07 23.03
N TYR A 729 36.57 18.97 22.33
CA TYR A 729 36.24 17.61 22.80
C TYR A 729 37.48 16.77 23.18
N LYS A 730 38.61 17.42 23.49
CA LYS A 730 39.95 16.81 23.70
C LYS A 730 40.01 15.63 24.66
N ASN A 731 39.07 15.55 25.61
CA ASN A 731 38.98 14.52 26.64
C ASN A 731 37.68 13.68 26.57
N ASP A 732 36.77 13.91 25.60
CA ASP A 732 35.54 13.13 25.48
C ASP A 732 35.76 11.86 24.63
N SER A 733 35.51 10.70 25.22
CA SER A 733 35.59 9.40 24.54
C SER A 733 34.59 9.27 23.40
N LYS A 734 33.48 10.02 23.43
CA LYS A 734 32.50 10.11 22.34
C LYS A 734 33.10 10.70 21.06
N TYR A 735 33.98 11.69 21.17
CA TYR A 735 34.57 12.35 20.00
C TYR A 735 35.54 11.43 19.24
N GLN A 736 36.36 10.65 19.95
CA GLN A 736 37.17 9.62 19.28
C GLN A 736 36.29 8.51 18.67
N SER A 737 35.20 8.10 19.33
CA SER A 737 34.24 7.17 18.73
C SER A 737 33.56 7.74 17.47
N PHE A 738 33.29 9.04 17.44
CA PHE A 738 32.75 9.74 16.27
C PHE A 738 33.77 9.81 15.12
N LEU A 739 35.03 10.18 15.41
CA LEU A 739 36.11 10.20 14.41
C LEU A 739 36.39 8.83 13.80
N ASP A 740 36.38 7.76 14.61
CA ASP A 740 36.62 6.41 14.12
C ASP A 740 35.44 5.88 13.31
N LYS A 741 34.19 6.24 13.66
CA LYS A 741 33.00 5.99 12.82
C LYS A 741 33.09 6.75 11.50
N GLY A 742 33.47 8.03 11.50
CA GLY A 742 33.65 8.84 10.29
C GLY A 742 34.67 8.23 9.31
N LYS A 743 35.84 7.82 9.83
CA LYS A 743 36.86 7.10 9.02
C LYS A 743 36.33 5.77 8.48
N GLN A 744 35.57 5.01 9.28
CA GLN A 744 34.97 3.75 8.83
C GLN A 744 33.95 3.99 7.71
N MET A 745 33.07 5.00 7.84
CA MET A 745 32.12 5.41 6.81
C MET A 745 32.84 5.84 5.52
N GLN A 746 33.92 6.61 5.62
CA GLN A 746 34.71 7.05 4.46
C GLN A 746 35.41 5.88 3.75
N ALA A 747 35.97 4.91 4.50
CA ALA A 747 36.56 3.70 3.94
C ALA A 747 35.49 2.84 3.22
N ASN A 748 34.31 2.71 3.81
CA ASN A 748 33.18 1.99 3.23
C ASN A 748 32.66 2.65 1.94
N ALA A 749 32.54 3.98 1.91
CA ALA A 749 32.14 4.74 0.73
C ALA A 749 33.15 4.56 -0.43
N ASN A 750 34.45 4.55 -0.14
CA ASN A 750 35.49 4.30 -1.13
C ASN A 750 35.42 2.86 -1.69
N ASN A 751 35.25 1.86 -0.82
CA ASN A 751 35.10 0.47 -1.26
C ASN A 751 33.86 0.25 -2.15
N LEU A 752 32.74 0.90 -1.80
CA LEU A 752 31.52 0.86 -2.61
C LEU A 752 31.71 1.56 -3.97
N LYS A 753 32.41 2.69 -4.00
CA LYS A 753 32.77 3.41 -5.24
C LYS A 753 33.62 2.55 -6.17
N ASP A 754 34.61 1.83 -5.65
CA ASP A 754 35.43 0.89 -6.41
C ASP A 754 34.62 -0.31 -6.93
N PHE A 755 33.70 -0.85 -6.12
CA PHE A 755 32.79 -1.93 -6.55
C PHE A 755 31.88 -1.49 -7.70
N ILE A 756 31.21 -0.33 -7.57
CA ILE A 756 30.33 0.22 -8.61
C ILE A 756 31.11 0.52 -9.89
N SER A 757 32.30 1.12 -9.77
CA SER A 757 33.20 1.39 -10.91
C SER A 757 33.58 0.11 -11.67
N LYS A 758 33.79 -0.99 -10.95
CA LYS A 758 34.28 -2.26 -11.50
C LYS A 758 33.16 -3.16 -12.09
N TYR A 759 31.93 -3.06 -11.59
CA TYR A 759 30.84 -4.00 -11.92
C TYR A 759 29.51 -3.35 -12.36
N GLY A 760 29.30 -2.05 -12.17
CA GLY A 760 28.01 -1.39 -12.37
C GLY A 760 27.43 -1.51 -13.78
N GLU A 761 28.24 -1.26 -14.82
CA GLU A 761 27.79 -1.39 -16.22
C GLU A 761 27.40 -2.85 -16.57
N SER A 762 28.13 -3.83 -16.06
CA SER A 762 27.79 -5.26 -16.25
C SER A 762 26.46 -5.62 -15.60
N ILE A 763 26.18 -5.11 -14.40
CA ILE A 763 24.91 -5.33 -13.69
C ILE A 763 23.76 -4.64 -14.43
N LYS A 764 23.97 -3.41 -14.92
CA LYS A 764 22.99 -2.67 -15.73
C LYS A 764 22.64 -3.39 -17.04
N ALA A 765 23.64 -3.96 -17.71
CA ALA A 765 23.46 -4.77 -18.91
C ALA A 765 22.69 -6.08 -18.64
N ILE A 766 22.94 -6.75 -17.49
CA ILE A 766 22.19 -7.94 -17.08
C ILE A 766 20.71 -7.60 -16.86
N LYS A 767 20.40 -6.53 -16.10
CA LYS A 767 19.02 -6.08 -15.85
C LYS A 767 18.27 -5.81 -17.15
N GLY A 768 18.83 -4.98 -18.03
CA GLY A 768 18.20 -4.64 -19.32
C GLY A 768 17.99 -5.83 -20.25
N ASN A 769 18.87 -6.84 -20.21
CA ASN A 769 18.70 -8.08 -21.00
C ASN A 769 17.60 -9.00 -20.43
N VAL A 770 17.45 -9.08 -19.11
CA VAL A 770 16.36 -9.83 -18.45
C VAL A 770 15.00 -9.16 -18.71
N ASP A 771 14.91 -7.84 -18.55
CA ASP A 771 13.68 -7.08 -18.80
C ASP A 771 13.24 -7.22 -20.27
N ARG A 772 14.19 -7.18 -21.21
CA ARG A 772 13.95 -7.42 -22.65
C ARG A 772 13.52 -8.86 -22.94
N LEU A 773 14.09 -9.85 -22.26
CA LEU A 773 13.70 -11.26 -22.42
C LEU A 773 12.24 -11.49 -21.98
N ASN A 774 11.85 -10.95 -20.83
CA ASN A 774 10.46 -11.00 -20.33
C ASN A 774 9.49 -10.30 -21.30
N SER A 775 9.83 -9.10 -21.77
CA SER A 775 9.02 -8.37 -22.76
C SER A 775 8.83 -9.15 -24.08
N ILE A 776 9.86 -9.89 -24.53
CA ILE A 776 9.74 -10.78 -25.69
C ILE A 776 8.81 -11.97 -25.38
N GLN A 777 8.94 -12.58 -24.20
CA GLN A 777 8.10 -13.70 -23.77
C GLN A 777 6.61 -13.30 -23.72
N ASP A 778 6.27 -12.17 -23.13
CA ASP A 778 4.90 -11.62 -23.09
C ASP A 778 4.37 -11.31 -24.49
N ARG A 779 5.22 -10.77 -25.38
CA ARG A 779 4.82 -10.45 -26.75
C ARG A 779 4.57 -11.69 -27.62
N ILE A 780 5.21 -12.81 -27.32
CA ILE A 780 4.94 -14.10 -27.98
C ILE A 780 3.74 -14.80 -27.35
N TYR A 781 3.72 -14.96 -26.02
CA TYR A 781 2.84 -15.89 -25.29
C TYR A 781 1.79 -15.25 -24.38
N GLY A 782 1.85 -13.94 -24.14
CA GLY A 782 0.91 -13.22 -23.29
C GLY A 782 -0.50 -13.11 -23.89
N LYS A 783 -1.43 -12.56 -23.11
CA LYS A 783 -2.81 -12.30 -23.54
C LYS A 783 -2.82 -11.21 -24.62
N ASN A 784 -3.50 -11.47 -25.75
CA ASN A 784 -3.38 -10.75 -27.02
C ASN A 784 -1.98 -10.83 -27.67
N GLY A 785 -1.13 -11.77 -27.24
CA GLY A 785 0.19 -12.02 -27.80
C GLY A 785 0.13 -12.59 -29.21
N LEU A 786 1.28 -12.61 -29.89
CA LEU A 786 1.35 -13.04 -31.29
C LEU A 786 0.89 -14.49 -31.49
N MET A 787 1.01 -15.37 -30.49
CA MET A 787 0.50 -16.75 -30.58
C MET A 787 -1.03 -16.83 -30.59
N GLU A 788 -1.71 -15.95 -29.86
CA GLU A 788 -3.18 -15.85 -29.88
C GLU A 788 -3.65 -15.32 -31.23
N ALA A 789 -2.99 -14.29 -31.76
CA ALA A 789 -3.24 -13.78 -33.11
C ALA A 789 -2.99 -14.84 -34.20
N TYR A 790 -1.91 -15.63 -34.09
CA TYR A 790 -1.63 -16.76 -35.00
C TYR A 790 -2.78 -17.76 -35.01
N ASN A 791 -3.20 -18.21 -33.82
CA ASN A 791 -4.30 -19.17 -33.67
C ASN A 791 -5.63 -18.62 -34.21
N ALA A 792 -5.93 -17.35 -33.96
CA ALA A 792 -7.12 -16.68 -34.50
C ALA A 792 -7.10 -16.65 -36.03
N PHE A 793 -5.99 -16.25 -36.67
CA PHE A 793 -5.87 -16.26 -38.13
C PHE A 793 -5.99 -17.67 -38.74
N ILE A 794 -5.42 -18.69 -38.09
CA ILE A 794 -5.59 -20.09 -38.50
C ILE A 794 -7.07 -20.53 -38.41
N GLN A 795 -7.78 -20.18 -37.32
CA GLN A 795 -9.20 -20.52 -37.13
C GLN A 795 -10.12 -19.90 -38.20
N VAL A 796 -9.86 -18.65 -38.62
CA VAL A 796 -10.65 -17.97 -39.67
C VAL A 796 -10.15 -18.26 -41.10
N GLY A 797 -9.12 -19.09 -41.26
CA GLY A 797 -8.59 -19.51 -42.57
C GLY A 797 -7.66 -18.51 -43.27
N LEU A 798 -7.23 -17.45 -42.57
CA LEU A 798 -6.34 -16.41 -43.07
C LEU A 798 -4.86 -16.85 -42.98
N LYS A 799 -4.47 -17.71 -43.93
CA LYS A 799 -3.17 -18.41 -43.93
C LYS A 799 -1.98 -17.49 -44.19
N ASP A 800 -2.13 -16.46 -45.01
CA ASP A 800 -1.02 -15.57 -45.37
C ASP A 800 -0.68 -14.62 -44.20
N GLU A 801 -1.71 -14.15 -43.49
CA GLU A 801 -1.61 -13.40 -42.24
C GLU A 801 -1.01 -14.26 -41.12
N ALA A 802 -1.47 -15.50 -40.96
CA ALA A 802 -0.87 -16.45 -40.02
C ALA A 802 0.62 -16.70 -40.29
N GLU A 803 1.03 -16.88 -41.56
CA GLU A 803 2.43 -17.10 -41.93
C GLU A 803 3.30 -15.81 -41.82
N LEU A 804 2.69 -14.62 -41.80
CA LEU A 804 3.36 -13.36 -41.45
C LEU A 804 3.61 -13.27 -39.94
N ILE A 805 2.59 -13.54 -39.12
CA ILE A 805 2.68 -13.53 -37.65
C ILE A 805 3.68 -14.59 -37.16
N LYS A 806 3.65 -15.80 -37.73
CA LYS A 806 4.62 -16.88 -37.47
C LYS A 806 6.07 -16.46 -37.72
N ARG A 807 6.33 -15.66 -38.76
CA ARG A 807 7.67 -15.10 -39.04
C ARG A 807 8.10 -14.08 -37.98
N GLN A 808 7.18 -13.23 -37.52
CA GLN A 808 7.45 -12.29 -36.41
C GLN A 808 7.77 -13.03 -35.11
N ILE A 809 7.00 -14.07 -34.77
CA ILE A 809 7.23 -14.93 -33.60
C ILE A 809 8.61 -15.60 -33.66
N LEU A 810 8.96 -16.20 -34.80
CA LEU A 810 10.27 -16.85 -34.98
C LEU A 810 11.43 -15.84 -34.89
N SER A 811 11.24 -14.60 -35.36
CA SER A 811 12.24 -13.54 -35.20
C SER A 811 12.47 -13.18 -33.73
N LEU A 812 11.38 -12.98 -32.96
CA LEU A 812 11.43 -12.66 -31.54
C LEU A 812 11.99 -13.82 -30.71
N TYR A 813 11.62 -15.07 -31.03
CA TYR A 813 12.17 -16.26 -30.39
C TYR A 813 13.71 -16.36 -30.56
N ASN A 814 14.22 -16.08 -31.76
CA ASN A 814 15.66 -16.07 -32.00
C ASN A 814 16.39 -14.94 -31.24
N GLU A 815 15.74 -13.78 -31.07
CA GLU A 815 16.25 -12.67 -30.26
C GLU A 815 16.32 -13.04 -28.77
N ALA A 816 15.25 -13.64 -28.23
CA ALA A 816 15.21 -14.16 -26.87
C ALA A 816 16.29 -15.23 -26.63
N LEU A 817 16.44 -16.19 -27.55
CA LEU A 817 17.47 -17.22 -27.47
C LEU A 817 18.89 -16.62 -27.50
N ALA A 818 19.12 -15.52 -28.22
CA ALA A 818 20.39 -14.81 -28.19
C ALA A 818 20.65 -14.11 -26.84
N LEU A 819 19.62 -13.50 -26.24
CA LEU A 819 19.69 -12.88 -24.91
C LEU A 819 19.91 -13.92 -23.80
N GLU A 820 19.19 -15.04 -23.86
CA GLU A 820 19.33 -16.17 -22.93
C GLU A 820 20.76 -16.75 -22.94
N ASN A 821 21.33 -16.98 -24.12
CA ASN A 821 22.72 -17.41 -24.26
C ASN A 821 23.71 -16.34 -23.81
N GLY A 822 23.42 -15.05 -24.05
CA GLY A 822 24.19 -13.93 -23.54
C GLY A 822 24.25 -13.90 -22.00
N LEU A 823 23.11 -14.08 -21.34
CA LEU A 823 23.00 -14.15 -19.88
C LEU A 823 23.69 -15.40 -19.31
N LYS A 824 23.52 -16.58 -19.93
CA LYS A 824 24.24 -17.82 -19.55
C LYS A 824 25.77 -17.67 -19.62
N ASN A 825 26.29 -16.89 -20.57
CA ASN A 825 27.72 -16.57 -20.67
C ASN A 825 28.22 -15.61 -19.57
N LEU A 826 27.33 -14.89 -18.88
CA LEU A 826 27.66 -14.01 -17.75
C LEU A 826 27.62 -14.74 -16.39
N GLN A 827 27.10 -15.97 -16.33
CA GLN A 827 27.07 -16.81 -15.12
C GLN A 827 28.43 -16.85 -14.38
N PRO A 828 29.60 -17.03 -15.03
CA PRO A 828 30.89 -17.10 -14.32
C PRO A 828 31.34 -15.77 -13.69
N ILE A 829 30.69 -14.65 -14.02
CA ILE A 829 30.88 -13.34 -13.39
C ILE A 829 29.96 -13.21 -12.17
N VAL A 830 28.69 -13.64 -12.31
CA VAL A 830 27.72 -13.73 -11.21
C VAL A 830 28.23 -14.66 -10.10
N ASP A 831 28.78 -15.81 -10.47
CA ASP A 831 29.37 -16.76 -9.51
C ASP A 831 30.62 -16.18 -8.80
N LYS A 832 31.41 -15.34 -9.48
CA LYS A 832 32.58 -14.66 -8.88
C LYS A 832 32.20 -13.53 -7.93
N LEU A 833 31.03 -12.90 -8.11
CA LEU A 833 30.51 -11.91 -7.17
C LEU A 833 30.16 -12.51 -5.79
N GLN A 834 30.11 -13.84 -5.64
CA GLN A 834 29.85 -14.49 -4.36
C GLN A 834 31.09 -14.82 -3.51
N VAL A 835 32.32 -14.79 -4.06
CA VAL A 835 33.45 -15.55 -3.46
C VAL A 835 34.36 -14.71 -2.55
N ASP A 836 34.59 -13.43 -2.84
CA ASP A 836 35.51 -12.58 -2.06
C ASP A 836 34.75 -11.63 -1.11
N THR A 837 34.26 -12.22 -0.01
CA THR A 837 33.62 -11.59 1.17
C THR A 837 32.32 -10.80 0.93
N PRO A 838 31.24 -11.04 1.72
CA PRO A 838 30.15 -10.08 1.77
C PRO A 838 30.67 -8.74 2.31
N PHE A 839 30.23 -7.63 1.69
CA PHE A 839 30.48 -6.28 2.21
C PHE A 839 29.55 -6.03 3.42
N ASP A 840 29.83 -6.73 4.53
CA ASP A 840 29.14 -6.54 5.79
C ASP A 840 29.54 -5.17 6.38
N LEU A 841 28.71 -4.16 6.12
CA LEU A 841 28.85 -2.83 6.73
C LEU A 841 28.42 -2.89 8.21
N TYR A 842 29.33 -3.34 9.08
CA TYR A 842 29.13 -3.33 10.52
C TYR A 842 29.12 -1.90 11.09
N LEU A 843 27.95 -1.26 11.04
CA LEU A 843 27.62 -0.11 11.88
C LEU A 843 27.33 -0.59 13.31
N ILE A 844 28.40 -0.74 14.10
CA ILE A 844 28.28 -1.21 15.48
C ILE A 844 27.70 -0.09 16.36
N ASN A 845 26.38 -0.11 16.54
CA ASN A 845 25.74 0.36 17.76
C ASN A 845 25.31 -0.87 18.56
N LYS A 846 25.89 -1.06 19.75
CA LYS A 846 25.98 -2.39 20.39
C LYS A 846 24.66 -2.99 20.88
N ASP A 847 23.59 -2.19 20.90
CA ASP A 847 22.32 -2.56 21.54
C ASP A 847 21.15 -2.77 20.55
N LYS A 848 21.32 -2.50 19.25
CA LYS A 848 20.30 -2.74 18.19
C LYS A 848 20.93 -3.14 16.86
N GLY A 849 21.48 -4.35 16.80
CA GLY A 849 22.17 -4.85 15.61
C GLY A 849 21.24 -5.10 14.42
N GLY A 850 21.23 -4.16 13.46
CA GLY A 850 20.72 -4.38 12.10
C GLY A 850 21.88 -4.62 11.13
N THR A 851 21.91 -5.77 10.47
CA THR A 851 22.86 -6.06 9.37
C THR A 851 22.34 -5.47 8.06
N PHE A 852 23.06 -4.52 7.48
CA PHE A 852 22.82 -4.03 6.12
C PHE A 852 23.54 -4.91 5.10
N THR A 853 22.81 -5.74 4.38
CA THR A 853 23.34 -6.54 3.27
C THR A 853 23.32 -5.71 1.99
N PHE A 854 24.49 -5.21 1.57
CA PHE A 854 24.62 -4.50 0.30
C PHE A 854 24.41 -5.44 -0.88
N LEU A 855 23.32 -5.21 -1.61
CA LEU A 855 22.74 -6.11 -2.60
C LEU A 855 22.30 -7.44 -2.00
N ASP A 856 21.02 -7.74 -2.15
CA ASP A 856 20.52 -9.09 -2.14
C ASP A 856 21.13 -9.84 -3.35
N SER A 857 22.36 -10.34 -3.17
CA SER A 857 23.10 -11.11 -4.19
C SER A 857 22.35 -12.40 -4.55
N THR A 858 21.53 -12.89 -3.63
CA THR A 858 20.50 -13.91 -3.84
C THR A 858 19.50 -13.45 -4.91
N ASN A 859 18.92 -12.24 -4.86
CA ASN A 859 18.02 -11.75 -5.91
C ASN A 859 18.63 -11.72 -7.33
N ILE A 860 19.89 -11.30 -7.51
CA ILE A 860 20.55 -11.33 -8.83
C ILE A 860 20.82 -12.78 -9.25
N LYS A 861 21.33 -13.60 -8.32
CA LYS A 861 21.59 -15.02 -8.57
C LYS A 861 20.30 -15.78 -8.90
N ASP A 862 19.20 -15.49 -8.22
CA ASP A 862 17.91 -16.12 -8.42
C ASP A 862 17.26 -15.63 -9.72
N LYS A 863 17.38 -14.35 -10.08
CA LYS A 863 16.94 -13.86 -11.40
C LYS A 863 17.76 -14.43 -12.57
N VAL A 864 19.03 -14.77 -12.36
CA VAL A 864 19.88 -15.41 -13.39
C VAL A 864 19.70 -16.94 -13.41
N ASN A 865 19.52 -17.60 -12.26
CA ASN A 865 19.24 -19.04 -12.17
C ASN A 865 17.83 -19.40 -12.63
N ASN A 866 16.85 -18.50 -12.40
CA ASN A 866 15.46 -18.64 -12.80
C ASN A 866 15.16 -17.90 -14.12
N ILE A 867 16.18 -17.68 -14.98
CA ILE A 867 15.92 -17.23 -16.36
C ILE A 867 14.94 -18.24 -16.99
N PRO A 868 13.75 -17.81 -17.44
CA PRO A 868 12.79 -18.72 -18.04
C PRO A 868 13.41 -19.30 -19.32
N ASN A 869 13.51 -20.64 -19.39
CA ASN A 869 13.77 -21.31 -20.66
C ASN A 869 12.64 -20.91 -21.61
N ILE A 870 12.97 -20.22 -22.71
CA ILE A 870 11.94 -19.82 -23.66
C ILE A 870 11.60 -21.03 -24.54
N ASP A 871 10.44 -21.62 -24.30
CA ASP A 871 9.97 -22.78 -25.07
C ASP A 871 9.83 -22.41 -26.55
N LYS A 872 10.11 -23.38 -27.42
CA LYS A 872 9.99 -23.19 -28.86
C LYS A 872 8.51 -23.08 -29.25
N PRO A 873 8.08 -22.00 -29.94
CA PRO A 873 6.70 -21.83 -30.37
C PRO A 873 6.18 -23.04 -31.17
N ASN A 874 5.05 -23.59 -30.73
CA ASN A 874 4.37 -24.69 -31.41
C ASN A 874 3.28 -24.13 -32.34
N PHE A 875 3.36 -24.48 -33.63
CA PHE A 875 2.46 -24.03 -34.68
C PHE A 875 1.57 -25.16 -35.24
N ASP A 876 1.59 -26.35 -34.64
CA ASP A 876 0.91 -27.54 -35.14
C ASP A 876 -0.60 -27.53 -34.82
N GLY A 877 -1.32 -26.59 -35.45
CA GLY A 877 -2.76 -26.45 -35.38
C GLY A 877 -3.49 -27.58 -36.11
N ASN A 878 -3.67 -28.72 -35.45
CA ASN A 878 -4.54 -29.81 -35.91
C ASN A 878 -5.66 -30.09 -34.90
N GLY A 879 -6.54 -29.10 -34.72
CA GLY A 879 -7.70 -29.19 -33.83
C GLY A 879 -8.80 -30.08 -34.41
N GLY A 880 -9.11 -31.18 -33.74
CA GLY A 880 -10.28 -32.00 -34.04
C GLY A 880 -11.57 -31.24 -33.69
N ASN A 881 -12.51 -31.19 -34.63
CA ASN A 881 -13.79 -30.50 -34.49
C ASN A 881 -14.71 -31.24 -33.49
N GLY A 882 -15.44 -30.49 -32.66
CA GLY A 882 -16.29 -31.06 -31.60
C GLY A 882 -17.19 -30.02 -30.95
N GLY A 883 -18.18 -29.52 -31.70
CA GLY A 883 -19.28 -28.73 -31.16
C GLY A 883 -20.54 -29.58 -30.99
N ASP A 884 -21.29 -29.33 -29.91
CA ASP A 884 -22.76 -29.25 -29.88
C ASP A 884 -23.16 -28.76 -28.47
N ASN A 885 -23.74 -27.56 -28.35
CA ASN A 885 -25.17 -27.23 -28.52
C ASN A 885 -26.04 -27.61 -27.31
N ASN A 886 -26.53 -26.56 -26.65
CA ASN A 886 -27.44 -26.63 -25.52
C ASN A 886 -28.88 -26.61 -26.06
N GLY A 887 -29.69 -27.62 -25.74
CA GLY A 887 -31.07 -27.73 -26.24
C GLY A 887 -31.87 -28.74 -25.43
N GLY A 888 -32.93 -28.28 -24.77
CA GLY A 888 -33.74 -29.11 -23.87
C GLY A 888 -35.04 -29.63 -24.47
N ASN A 889 -35.85 -30.19 -23.56
CA ASN A 889 -37.22 -30.69 -23.72
C ASN A 889 -37.37 -32.15 -24.21
N GLY A 890 -38.40 -32.83 -23.71
CA GLY A 890 -38.56 -34.29 -23.81
C GLY A 890 -39.56 -34.76 -24.88
N GLY A 891 -39.72 -36.08 -25.00
CA GLY A 891 -40.71 -36.71 -25.87
C GLY A 891 -40.61 -38.23 -25.90
N ASN A 892 -41.73 -38.92 -25.71
CA ASN A 892 -41.88 -40.37 -25.95
C ASN A 892 -41.71 -40.71 -27.45
N GLY A 893 -41.36 -41.97 -27.75
CA GLY A 893 -41.52 -42.53 -29.11
C GLY A 893 -40.97 -43.95 -29.26
N ASP A 894 -41.85 -44.95 -29.22
CA ASP A 894 -41.56 -46.34 -29.62
C ASP A 894 -41.23 -46.46 -31.13
N GLY A 895 -40.56 -47.53 -31.57
CA GLY A 895 -40.56 -47.87 -33.01
C GLY A 895 -39.43 -48.75 -33.59
N ASP A 896 -39.40 -50.03 -33.23
CA ASP A 896 -39.22 -51.20 -34.12
C ASP A 896 -38.36 -51.16 -35.43
N ASN A 897 -37.51 -52.21 -35.50
CA ASN A 897 -37.31 -53.16 -36.62
C ASN A 897 -36.32 -52.95 -37.80
N ASN A 898 -35.42 -53.95 -37.88
CA ASN A 898 -34.98 -54.74 -39.05
C ASN A 898 -34.25 -54.12 -40.27
N GLY A 899 -32.97 -54.49 -40.37
CA GLY A 899 -32.53 -55.51 -41.36
C GLY A 899 -31.82 -55.02 -42.64
N GLY A 900 -30.92 -55.86 -43.19
CA GLY A 900 -30.49 -55.72 -44.61
C GLY A 900 -29.01 -55.81 -44.98
N ASN A 901 -28.36 -56.94 -44.65
CA ASN A 901 -27.31 -57.65 -45.40
C ASN A 901 -26.83 -57.14 -46.80
N GLY A 902 -25.50 -57.00 -46.99
CA GLY A 902 -24.75 -57.53 -48.16
C GLY A 902 -24.21 -56.59 -49.27
N GLY A 903 -23.01 -56.90 -49.82
CA GLY A 903 -22.68 -56.61 -51.24
C GLY A 903 -21.33 -55.95 -51.62
N ASP A 904 -20.27 -56.77 -51.71
CA ASP A 904 -19.06 -56.77 -52.57
C ASP A 904 -18.69 -55.67 -53.65
N ASN A 905 -17.37 -55.62 -53.92
CA ASN A 905 -16.67 -55.53 -55.24
C ASN A 905 -16.01 -54.23 -55.82
N ASN A 906 -14.66 -54.15 -55.67
CA ASN A 906 -13.59 -54.41 -56.70
C ASN A 906 -13.08 -53.38 -57.77
N GLY A 907 -11.74 -53.42 -58.03
CA GLY A 907 -10.96 -52.84 -59.17
C GLY A 907 -10.42 -51.39 -59.01
N GLY A 908 -9.26 -50.91 -59.52
CA GLY A 908 -8.09 -51.41 -60.32
C GLY A 908 -7.47 -50.25 -61.18
N ASN A 909 -6.23 -50.23 -61.73
CA ASN A 909 -4.98 -51.03 -61.61
C ASN A 909 -3.78 -50.41 -62.46
N GLY A 910 -2.53 -50.37 -61.96
CA GLY A 910 -1.26 -50.15 -62.73
C GLY A 910 -0.70 -48.70 -62.85
N GLY A 911 0.61 -48.42 -63.10
CA GLY A 911 1.82 -49.28 -63.14
C GLY A 911 3.11 -48.63 -63.75
N ASN A 912 4.30 -49.13 -63.34
CA ASN A 912 5.66 -49.14 -63.97
C ASN A 912 6.56 -47.89 -64.21
N GLY A 913 7.89 -48.08 -64.03
CA GLY A 913 8.97 -47.37 -64.77
C GLY A 913 10.39 -47.31 -64.12
N ASP A 914 11.33 -48.17 -64.52
CA ASP A 914 12.78 -48.21 -64.14
C ASP A 914 13.64 -47.10 -64.83
N GLY A 915 14.95 -46.83 -64.60
CA GLY A 915 16.00 -47.36 -63.71
C GLY A 915 17.43 -46.83 -64.04
N ASP A 916 18.39 -47.01 -63.11
CA ASP A 916 19.87 -47.17 -63.23
C ASP A 916 20.91 -46.17 -63.84
N ASN A 917 21.97 -45.94 -63.00
CA ASN A 917 23.44 -45.96 -63.25
C ASN A 917 24.31 -44.75 -63.74
N ASN A 918 25.08 -44.20 -62.77
CA ASN A 918 26.57 -44.23 -62.63
C ASN A 918 27.54 -43.31 -63.44
N GLY A 919 28.38 -42.54 -62.70
CA GLY A 919 29.85 -42.47 -62.94
C GLY A 919 30.56 -41.14 -63.31
N GLY A 920 31.44 -40.63 -62.43
CA GLY A 920 32.84 -40.29 -62.84
C GLY A 920 33.35 -38.83 -63.01
N ASN A 921 33.83 -38.22 -61.91
CA ASN A 921 35.15 -37.56 -61.74
C ASN A 921 35.74 -36.49 -62.74
N GLY A 922 36.02 -35.27 -62.23
CA GLY A 922 37.37 -34.64 -62.34
C GLY A 922 37.61 -33.35 -63.17
N GLY A 923 38.18 -32.31 -62.53
CA GLY A 923 39.35 -31.59 -63.10
C GLY A 923 39.28 -30.14 -63.62
N ASN A 924 39.30 -29.14 -62.71
CA ASN A 924 40.26 -28.00 -62.62
C ASN A 924 40.65 -27.09 -63.83
N GLY A 925 40.66 -25.75 -63.62
CA GLY A 925 41.75 -24.87 -64.14
C GLY A 925 41.46 -23.45 -64.71
N GLY A 926 41.54 -22.39 -63.87
CA GLY A 926 42.08 -21.01 -64.11
C GLY A 926 41.63 -20.11 -65.31
N ASN A 927 41.93 -18.80 -65.39
CA ASN A 927 42.43 -17.78 -64.44
C ASN A 927 42.37 -16.35 -65.09
N GLY A 928 42.13 -15.27 -64.33
CA GLY A 928 42.82 -13.96 -64.56
C GLY A 928 42.05 -12.63 -64.76
N GLY A 929 41.88 -11.84 -63.69
CA GLY A 929 41.92 -10.34 -63.68
C GLY A 929 40.58 -9.56 -63.69
N ASN A 930 40.40 -8.43 -62.96
CA ASN A 930 41.32 -7.70 -62.07
C ASN A 930 40.61 -6.69 -61.09
N ASN A 931 41.24 -6.46 -59.92
CA ASN A 931 41.29 -5.23 -59.08
C ASN A 931 40.41 -4.99 -57.80
N GLN A 932 41.11 -4.53 -56.74
CA GLN A 932 40.76 -3.87 -55.44
C GLN A 932 39.98 -4.59 -54.30
N GLY A 933 40.58 -4.59 -53.09
CA GLY A 933 39.86 -4.56 -51.78
C GLY A 933 40.17 -5.68 -50.76
N THR A 934 41.14 -5.48 -49.86
CA THR A 934 41.53 -6.30 -48.67
C THR A 934 40.35 -6.87 -47.84
N SER A 935 40.22 -8.20 -47.67
CA SER A 935 40.69 -9.03 -46.51
C SER A 935 39.99 -8.71 -45.17
N GLU A 936 39.32 -9.63 -44.45
CA GLU A 936 39.27 -11.12 -44.54
C GLU A 936 37.88 -11.76 -44.21
N ASP A 937 37.67 -12.98 -44.72
CA ASP A 937 36.45 -13.85 -44.81
C ASP A 937 36.30 -14.78 -43.56
N PRO A 938 35.34 -15.75 -43.41
CA PRO A 938 34.14 -16.14 -44.18
C PRO A 938 32.80 -16.13 -43.36
N THR A 939 31.58 -16.01 -43.89
CA THR A 939 30.81 -16.76 -44.92
C THR A 939 30.56 -18.26 -44.58
N LEU A 940 29.43 -18.93 -44.89
CA LEU A 940 28.54 -18.84 -46.07
C LEU A 940 27.14 -19.55 -45.86
N ASN A 941 26.07 -18.96 -46.40
CA ASN A 941 24.86 -19.53 -47.06
C ASN A 941 23.84 -20.57 -46.47
N SER A 942 22.57 -20.25 -46.71
CA SER A 942 21.34 -21.08 -46.91
C SER A 942 21.31 -21.79 -48.31
N PRO A 943 20.22 -22.47 -48.78
CA PRO A 943 19.04 -23.06 -48.11
C PRO A 943 18.62 -24.49 -48.57
N LEU A 944 17.73 -25.13 -47.78
CA LEU A 944 16.65 -26.10 -48.16
C LEU A 944 16.95 -27.33 -49.06
N LYS A 945 16.86 -28.56 -48.49
CA LYS A 945 15.89 -29.63 -48.91
C LYS A 945 16.00 -31.00 -48.19
N ASP A 946 14.84 -31.67 -48.13
CA ASP A 946 14.57 -33.12 -48.28
C ASP A 946 14.95 -34.20 -47.22
N ILE A 947 13.87 -34.87 -46.73
CA ILE A 947 13.64 -36.35 -46.68
C ILE A 947 14.04 -37.20 -45.43
N ASN A 948 12.98 -37.71 -44.78
CA ASN A 948 12.72 -39.03 -44.15
C ASN A 948 13.69 -39.76 -43.19
N ALA A 949 13.16 -39.93 -41.97
CA ALA A 949 12.66 -41.19 -41.39
C ALA A 949 13.59 -42.41 -41.18
N SER A 950 13.79 -42.69 -39.88
CA SER A 950 14.17 -43.96 -39.24
C SER A 950 13.92 -43.70 -37.74
N MET A 951 13.21 -44.51 -36.92
CA MET A 951 12.76 -45.90 -37.03
C MET A 951 11.70 -46.21 -35.94
N LEU A 952 10.83 -47.21 -36.17
CA LEU A 952 10.00 -48.03 -35.23
C LEU A 952 8.98 -47.28 -34.29
N ASP A 953 7.68 -47.58 -34.17
CA ASP A 953 6.79 -48.75 -34.37
C ASP A 953 6.47 -49.59 -33.09
N LYS A 954 5.18 -49.57 -32.68
CA LYS A 954 4.41 -50.52 -31.80
C LYS A 954 4.73 -50.59 -30.28
N GLN A 955 3.81 -50.96 -29.37
CA GLN A 955 2.55 -51.72 -29.52
C GLN A 955 1.43 -51.41 -28.47
N GLN A 956 0.22 -51.89 -28.76
CA GLN A 956 -1.10 -51.65 -28.13
C GLN A 956 -1.30 -51.99 -26.63
N VAL A 957 -2.35 -51.40 -26.04
CA VAL A 957 -3.11 -51.92 -24.88
C VAL A 957 -4.59 -52.04 -25.24
N VAL A 958 -5.28 -53.09 -24.74
CA VAL A 958 -6.67 -53.45 -25.03
C VAL A 958 -7.58 -53.13 -23.84
N LEU A 959 -8.77 -52.57 -24.08
CA LEU A 959 -9.82 -52.36 -23.07
C LEU A 959 -10.82 -53.53 -23.01
N ILE A 960 -11.32 -53.83 -21.80
CA ILE A 960 -12.53 -54.64 -21.56
C ILE A 960 -13.34 -53.94 -20.43
N LYS A 961 -14.68 -53.87 -20.59
CA LYS A 961 -15.62 -53.29 -19.61
C LYS A 961 -16.13 -54.36 -18.61
N PRO A 962 -16.54 -53.98 -17.38
CA PRO A 962 -17.16 -54.89 -16.42
C PRO A 962 -18.66 -55.13 -16.71
N ALA A 963 -19.20 -56.19 -16.09
CA ALA A 963 -20.61 -56.59 -16.16
C ALA A 963 -21.36 -56.29 -14.84
N GLU A 964 -22.69 -56.24 -14.93
CA GLU A 964 -23.62 -56.05 -13.81
C GLU A 964 -23.83 -57.34 -13.00
N GLU A 965 -24.18 -57.23 -11.71
CA GLU A 965 -24.81 -58.31 -10.93
C GLU A 965 -25.77 -57.73 -9.87
N GLU A 966 -26.75 -58.55 -9.44
CA GLU A 966 -28.01 -58.10 -8.81
C GLU A 966 -27.96 -57.89 -7.28
N LYS A 967 -29.04 -57.32 -6.74
CA LYS A 967 -29.23 -57.01 -5.31
C LYS A 967 -29.63 -58.24 -4.48
N GLU A 968 -29.08 -58.35 -3.26
CA GLU A 968 -29.80 -58.89 -2.09
C GLU A 968 -29.63 -57.97 -0.87
N THR A 969 -30.67 -57.90 -0.05
CA THR A 969 -30.76 -57.07 1.18
C THR A 969 -30.70 -57.93 2.43
N LEU A 970 -29.85 -57.58 3.41
CA LEU A 970 -29.88 -58.19 4.76
C LEU A 970 -29.44 -57.19 5.86
N ASP A 971 -30.03 -57.35 7.05
CA ASP A 971 -29.98 -56.43 8.19
C ASP A 971 -28.61 -56.26 8.88
N GLU A 972 -28.47 -55.16 9.63
CA GLU A 972 -27.25 -54.81 10.37
C GLU A 972 -27.39 -55.04 11.89
N GLU A 973 -26.74 -56.08 12.44
CA GLU A 973 -26.36 -56.10 13.85
C GLU A 973 -24.84 -56.16 14.05
N LYS A 974 -24.39 -55.50 15.12
CA LYS A 974 -23.03 -54.98 15.33
C LYS A 974 -21.96 -56.07 15.50
N GLY A 975 -21.13 -56.26 14.47
CA GLY A 975 -19.85 -56.98 14.58
C GLY A 975 -18.65 -56.05 14.81
N VAL A 976 -18.05 -56.05 16.00
CA VAL A 976 -16.80 -55.31 16.29
C VAL A 976 -15.60 -56.24 16.15
N LEU A 977 -14.70 -55.98 15.18
CA LEU A 977 -13.44 -56.70 15.06
C LEU A 977 -12.44 -56.27 16.16
N ASN A 978 -12.26 -57.13 17.16
CA ASN A 978 -11.35 -56.93 18.29
C ASN A 978 -9.85 -57.18 17.94
N GLN A 979 -9.44 -57.08 16.67
CA GLN A 979 -8.10 -57.46 16.21
C GLN A 979 -7.38 -56.32 15.47
N ARG A 980 -6.03 -56.40 15.45
CA ARG A 980 -5.15 -55.45 14.75
C ARG A 980 -5.34 -55.63 13.24
N THR A 981 -5.68 -54.56 12.53
CA THR A 981 -5.91 -54.60 11.08
C THR A 981 -4.65 -54.12 10.34
N CYS A 982 -4.03 -55.03 9.58
CA CYS A 982 -2.90 -54.72 8.71
C CYS A 982 -3.37 -54.70 7.25
N VAL A 983 -3.21 -53.56 6.57
CA VAL A 983 -3.45 -53.42 5.14
C VAL A 983 -2.09 -53.40 4.44
N VAL A 984 -1.87 -54.36 3.53
CA VAL A 984 -0.62 -54.51 2.79
C VAL A 984 -0.95 -54.65 1.31
N SER A 985 -0.26 -53.91 0.46
CA SER A 985 -0.49 -53.90 -0.98
C SER A 985 0.46 -54.89 -1.67
N GLU A 986 -0.03 -56.11 -1.96
CA GLU A 986 0.65 -57.06 -2.83
C GLU A 986 0.26 -56.81 -4.29
N ASN A 987 1.26 -56.62 -5.15
CA ASN A 987 1.03 -56.49 -6.59
C ASN A 987 1.71 -57.65 -7.34
N PHE A 988 0.98 -58.74 -7.50
CA PHE A 988 1.31 -59.79 -8.46
C PHE A 988 0.06 -60.28 -9.19
N LYS A 989 0.21 -60.61 -10.47
CA LYS A 989 -0.89 -61.06 -11.33
C LYS A 989 -1.48 -62.40 -10.85
N THR A 990 -2.49 -62.37 -9.98
CA THR A 990 -3.69 -63.23 -9.97
C THR A 990 -4.58 -62.97 -8.74
N ASN A 991 -5.89 -62.87 -8.97
CA ASN A 991 -7.01 -63.07 -8.03
C ASN A 991 -7.12 -62.22 -6.75
N ASN A 992 -8.09 -61.29 -6.80
CA ASN A 992 -8.83 -60.72 -5.67
C ASN A 992 -9.43 -61.84 -4.75
N PRO A 993 -9.90 -61.57 -3.50
CA PRO A 993 -10.22 -60.24 -2.98
C PRO A 993 -9.78 -59.91 -1.54
N CYS A 994 -9.69 -58.60 -1.27
CA CYS A 994 -10.02 -58.00 0.02
C CYS A 994 -11.15 -56.97 -0.17
N MET A 995 -12.35 -57.46 -0.55
CA MET A 995 -13.58 -56.76 -0.12
C MET A 995 -13.83 -57.13 1.34
N ALA A 996 -14.18 -56.15 2.16
CA ALA A 996 -14.67 -56.39 3.51
C ALA A 996 -16.08 -56.99 3.44
N GLN A 997 -16.18 -58.32 3.25
CA GLN A 997 -17.44 -59.03 3.42
C GLN A 997 -17.74 -59.15 4.91
N ARG A 998 -18.93 -58.67 5.32
CA ARG A 998 -19.47 -58.90 6.68
C ARG A 998 -19.49 -60.40 6.99
N ILE A 999 -19.16 -60.74 8.22
CA ILE A 999 -19.51 -62.02 8.88
C ILE A 999 -20.66 -61.70 9.83
#